data_AF-Q5ARP3-F1
#
_entry.id   AF-Q5ARP3-F1
#
_cell.length_a   1.000
_cell.length_b   1.000
_cell.length_c   1.000
_cell.angle_alpha   90.00
_cell.angle_beta   90.00
_cell.angle_gamma   90.00
#
_symmetry.space_group_name_H-M   'P 1'
#
loop_
_entity.id
_entity.type
_entity.pdbx_description
1 polymer ?
#
loop_
_entity_poly.entity_id
_entity_poly.type
_entity_poly.pdbx_seq_one_letter_code
_entity_poly.pdbx_strand_id
1 'polypeptide(L)'
;MPEYTESRDSIKNIWGERTPYKHQWPTRCDSHLVDTPDTWVQSACVLCSNGCGLDIGVKEGKVVGVRGRTVDRVNKGRLGPKGLNGWVSINHPDRLTHPLIRRNGKLERASWDEAMSLIVERAKDIQTRLTNHGIAFYTSGQLLLEEYYVLAMVGKAGLNTLHMCATLNLSPSYRSQDAKPMNRDGNTRLCTATAAASMRESFGSDGQPGSYADIDYTDCLFLVGHNMAATQTVLWTRVLDRLEGPNPPKLIVVDPRTSDTAKKATVHVRPRLGTNVALLNGLQHLIIKNGWVNDQYVASHVCGLEELKKVVEKYTPEYVEKITGVPVAQLHETAEALALSGSLLSTALQGVYQSNQATAAACQINNINLLLGHIGKPGSGILQMNGQPTAQNNRETGCDGEFPGFRNHQNPNHIRDIARVWNINYEQVPHWSEPTHIMNMLNYIESGSIEMFWVSGTNPLVSLPHLYRVRQLLTKPDLFVVVQDLFLTETAAIADVVLPAAQWAEKTGCFTNVDRTMHLSRKAVDPPGEAKADLDIFLDFAQRMDFRNRDGGPLIPFTNPEEVFEEWKKMSYGRPLDCSDLTYEKLSGGSGIQWPCTKEYPFGKERLFDDGKFFTDTDYCESYGHDLETGTPLTKGQYEAMNPAGRAILKAAHYRKPWESPDEEFPFYLSTGRNVFHFHTRTKTGRSKRLQNADKDACLVICQADADELGVTNGEMVIVRSRRGQVELPVKTEGISKGHVFIPFHFGYWDSKDQRARAANELTIEQWDPVSKQPMFKSGAVRIEKCVQKENEPPISRERQSEAIQNVEANKANATETRKDGQDSRVRWLEMWLGATHESLEMLRQIYDKLIPQLVHDLEIQAGLGVMRRITADIIAKLEPIVHRYHESRVYGRRVCERLRKALFPMEDDKDNSYETLIVLQSLEMFLTYIDGHLTALSPASQALWDQEFVDAVSFAAQHIQRQKAWVNTHIKVKSPQTLLVPQRPPMEVDADRDEEAAENVLVREFYY
;
A
#
# COMPACT_ATOMS: atom_id res chain seq x y z
N MET A 1 44.07 18.75 9.89
CA MET A 1 42.77 18.07 9.69
C MET A 1 42.72 16.96 10.73
N PRO A 2 41.60 16.72 11.44
CA PRO A 2 41.52 15.54 12.31
C PRO A 2 41.78 14.30 11.45
N GLU A 3 42.68 13.42 11.90
CA GLU A 3 42.92 12.14 11.23
C GLU A 3 41.69 11.26 11.43
N TYR A 4 40.82 11.21 10.42
CA TYR A 4 39.69 10.29 10.41
C TYR A 4 40.21 8.86 10.26
N THR A 5 39.76 7.96 11.14
CA THR A 5 40.09 6.53 11.05
C THR A 5 38.92 5.80 10.38
N GLU A 6 39.11 5.36 9.14
CA GLU A 6 38.13 4.57 8.38
C GLU A 6 38.73 3.20 8.09
N SER A 7 37.96 2.12 8.28
CA SER A 7 38.47 0.75 8.00
C SER A 7 38.66 0.49 6.51
N ARG A 8 37.95 1.23 5.65
CA ARG A 8 38.07 1.21 4.18
C ARG A 8 37.48 2.47 3.56
N ASP A 9 37.96 2.87 2.38
CA ASP A 9 37.29 3.90 1.57
C ASP A 9 35.96 3.34 1.05
N SER A 10 34.89 3.68 1.75
CA SER A 10 33.54 3.20 1.46
C SER A 10 32.91 3.80 0.20
N ILE A 11 33.53 4.83 -0.40
CA ILE A 11 33.07 5.43 -1.66
C ILE A 11 33.69 4.72 -2.85
N LYS A 12 35.00 4.44 -2.82
CA LYS A 12 35.71 3.77 -3.92
C LYS A 12 35.50 2.26 -3.92
N ASN A 13 35.52 1.63 -2.75
CA ASN A 13 35.35 0.19 -2.62
C ASN A 13 34.06 -0.10 -1.83
N ILE A 14 32.90 0.09 -2.44
CA ILE A 14 31.57 0.03 -1.81
C ILE A 14 31.35 -1.24 -0.97
N TRP A 15 31.73 -2.41 -1.50
CA TRP A 15 31.44 -3.71 -0.89
C TRP A 15 32.59 -4.25 -0.01
N GLY A 16 33.77 -3.63 -0.07
CA GLY A 16 34.97 -4.04 0.66
C GLY A 16 35.64 -5.28 0.05
N GLU A 17 36.75 -5.69 0.66
CA GLU A 17 37.48 -6.90 0.27
C GLU A 17 36.60 -8.15 0.39
N ARG A 18 36.86 -9.09 -0.52
CA ARG A 18 36.11 -10.34 -0.64
C ARG A 18 36.56 -11.34 0.40
N THR A 19 35.60 -12.02 1.00
CA THR A 19 35.85 -13.06 2.00
C THR A 19 35.07 -14.31 1.59
N PRO A 20 35.63 -15.14 0.68
CA PRO A 20 34.91 -16.28 0.11
C PRO A 20 34.29 -17.17 1.19
N TYR A 21 33.02 -17.54 0.99
CA TYR A 21 32.30 -18.39 1.93
C TYR A 21 32.90 -19.80 1.99
N LYS A 22 33.27 -20.25 3.20
CA LYS A 22 33.74 -21.62 3.49
C LYS A 22 33.01 -22.14 4.74
N HIS A 23 31.85 -22.77 4.55
CA HIS A 23 30.96 -23.28 5.61
C HIS A 23 30.37 -22.25 6.58
N GLN A 24 30.98 -21.07 6.71
CA GLN A 24 30.46 -19.94 7.45
C GLN A 24 30.87 -18.64 6.75
N TRP A 25 30.00 -17.63 6.80
CA TRP A 25 30.35 -16.29 6.34
C TRP A 25 31.26 -15.60 7.37
N PRO A 26 32.52 -15.24 7.04
CA PRO A 26 33.48 -14.70 8.01
C PRO A 26 33.06 -13.34 8.58
N THR A 27 33.50 -13.00 9.78
CA THR A 27 33.27 -11.68 10.40
C THR A 27 34.22 -10.62 9.84
N ARG A 28 33.75 -9.39 9.66
CA ARG A 28 34.57 -8.22 9.27
C ARG A 28 34.01 -6.99 9.98
N CYS A 29 34.81 -6.28 10.77
CA CYS A 29 34.37 -5.06 11.46
C CYS A 29 34.63 -3.83 10.59
N ASP A 30 33.58 -3.28 9.97
CA ASP A 30 33.66 -2.01 9.26
C ASP A 30 33.41 -0.84 10.24
N SER A 31 34.26 0.18 10.24
CA SER A 31 34.15 1.33 11.14
C SER A 31 34.56 2.64 10.49
N HIS A 32 33.94 3.73 10.95
CA HIS A 32 34.30 5.10 10.57
C HIS A 32 34.22 6.00 11.80
N LEU A 33 35.37 6.53 12.20
CA LEU A 33 35.56 7.35 13.40
C LEU A 33 36.19 8.70 13.04
N VAL A 34 35.68 9.77 13.65
CA VAL A 34 36.27 11.12 13.57
C VAL A 34 37.10 11.46 14.80
N ASP A 35 36.85 10.75 15.91
CA ASP A 35 37.56 10.83 17.18
C ASP A 35 37.42 9.48 17.91
N THR A 36 38.22 9.27 18.95
CA THR A 36 38.17 8.10 19.82
C THR A 36 36.98 8.22 20.78
N PRO A 37 36.01 7.29 20.77
CA PRO A 37 34.83 7.35 21.63
C PRO A 37 35.14 6.93 23.07
N ASP A 38 34.46 7.56 24.03
CA ASP A 38 34.50 7.19 25.46
C ASP A 38 33.64 5.96 25.73
N THR A 39 32.52 5.85 25.02
CA THR A 39 31.54 4.77 25.18
C THR A 39 30.99 4.30 23.83
N TRP A 40 30.57 3.03 23.79
CA TRP A 40 29.92 2.41 22.65
C TRP A 40 28.49 2.04 23.03
N VAL A 41 27.51 2.55 22.29
CA VAL A 41 26.09 2.30 22.53
C VAL A 41 25.51 1.46 21.40
N GLN A 42 24.84 0.36 21.75
CA GLN A 42 24.24 -0.55 20.78
C GLN A 42 23.09 0.10 20.00
N SER A 43 23.07 -0.10 18.68
CA SER A 43 21.98 0.33 17.80
C SER A 43 21.92 -0.53 16.51
N ALA A 44 21.07 -0.12 15.57
CA ALA A 44 20.94 -0.71 14.24
C ALA A 44 20.78 0.38 13.18
N CYS A 45 21.28 0.12 11.96
CA CYS A 45 21.22 1.08 10.86
C CYS A 45 19.78 1.32 10.38
N VAL A 46 19.27 2.54 10.57
CA VAL A 46 17.91 2.96 10.15
C VAL A 46 17.84 3.57 8.74
N LEU A 47 18.65 3.07 7.80
CA LEU A 47 18.64 3.55 6.42
C LEU A 47 17.97 2.54 5.49
N CYS A 48 18.68 1.55 4.95
CA CYS A 48 18.02 0.51 4.16
C CYS A 48 17.39 -0.57 5.05
N SER A 49 16.53 -1.40 4.46
CA SER A 49 15.82 -2.47 5.16
C SER A 49 16.67 -3.67 5.57
N ASN A 50 17.99 -3.64 5.33
CA ASN A 50 18.86 -4.77 5.69
C ASN A 50 18.88 -4.97 7.20
N GLY A 51 18.84 -3.89 7.98
CA GLY A 51 18.89 -3.96 9.45
C GLY A 51 20.26 -4.38 9.97
N CYS A 52 21.31 -3.63 9.61
CA CYS A 52 22.67 -3.95 10.05
C CYS A 52 22.87 -3.54 11.52
N GLY A 53 23.24 -4.48 12.40
CA GLY A 53 23.64 -4.16 13.77
C GLY A 53 24.93 -3.34 13.84
N LEU A 54 24.93 -2.28 14.65
CA LEU A 54 26.09 -1.39 14.82
C LEU A 54 26.20 -0.85 16.24
N ASP A 55 27.39 -0.39 16.61
CA ASP A 55 27.58 0.42 17.82
C ASP A 55 27.86 1.87 17.42
N ILE A 56 27.28 2.80 18.17
CA ILE A 56 27.48 4.24 18.06
C ILE A 56 28.54 4.65 19.07
N GLY A 57 29.62 5.25 18.60
CA GLY A 57 30.68 5.79 19.44
C GLY A 57 30.34 7.20 19.90
N VAL A 58 30.36 7.44 21.21
CA VAL A 58 30.02 8.73 21.82
C VAL A 58 31.22 9.27 22.60
N LYS A 59 31.50 10.57 22.43
CA LYS A 59 32.50 11.32 23.18
C LYS A 59 31.92 12.67 23.59
N GLU A 60 32.04 13.06 24.86
CA GLU A 60 31.51 14.33 25.37
C GLU A 60 30.03 14.61 24.97
N GLY A 61 29.20 13.56 25.00
CA GLY A 61 27.78 13.65 24.63
C GLY A 61 27.48 13.83 23.13
N LYS A 62 28.50 13.71 22.26
CA LYS A 62 28.35 13.78 20.79
C LYS A 62 28.73 12.48 20.13
N VAL A 63 28.05 12.14 19.04
CA VAL A 63 28.42 10.99 18.22
C VAL A 63 29.72 11.29 17.46
N VAL A 64 30.72 10.44 17.60
CA VAL A 64 32.04 10.57 16.93
C VAL A 64 32.33 9.46 15.92
N GLY A 65 31.44 8.47 15.80
CA GLY A 65 31.58 7.44 14.78
C GLY A 65 30.68 6.25 15.01
N VAL A 66 30.85 5.25 14.14
CA VAL A 66 30.13 3.98 14.21
C VAL A 66 31.05 2.81 13.86
N ARG A 67 30.73 1.63 14.38
CA ARG A 67 31.33 0.35 13.97
C ARG A 67 30.24 -0.71 13.80
N GLY A 68 30.41 -1.64 12.87
CA GLY A 68 29.50 -2.78 12.75
C GLY A 68 29.72 -3.81 13.87
N ARG A 69 28.65 -4.46 14.33
CA ARG A 69 28.72 -5.50 15.37
C ARG A 69 29.06 -6.85 14.74
N THR A 70 30.21 -7.42 15.09
CA THR A 70 30.68 -8.70 14.51
C THR A 70 29.82 -9.90 14.91
N VAL A 71 29.15 -9.82 16.06
CA VAL A 71 28.25 -10.85 16.58
C VAL A 71 26.87 -10.85 15.93
N ASP A 72 26.51 -9.80 15.19
CA ASP A 72 25.18 -9.66 14.59
C ASP A 72 24.98 -10.65 13.43
N ARG A 73 23.83 -11.34 13.42
CA ARG A 73 23.49 -12.36 12.42
C ARG A 73 23.37 -11.79 11.01
N VAL A 74 22.95 -10.53 10.90
CA VAL A 74 22.61 -9.91 9.61
C VAL A 74 23.87 -9.46 8.87
N ASN A 75 24.73 -8.67 9.52
CA ASN A 75 25.87 -8.05 8.85
C ASN A 75 27.24 -8.62 9.21
N LYS A 76 27.36 -9.38 10.32
CA LYS A 76 28.65 -9.87 10.86
C LYS A 76 29.74 -8.80 10.90
N GLY A 77 29.35 -7.58 11.29
CA GLY A 77 30.22 -6.41 11.41
C GLY A 77 30.35 -5.52 10.17
N ARG A 78 29.79 -5.92 9.02
CA ARG A 78 29.91 -5.14 7.77
C ARG A 78 28.94 -3.97 7.74
N LEU A 79 29.36 -2.85 7.17
CA LEU A 79 28.50 -1.70 6.97
C LEU A 79 28.67 -1.16 5.55
N GLY A 80 27.55 -0.75 4.94
CA GLY A 80 27.55 -0.08 3.65
C GLY A 80 27.99 1.39 3.76
N PRO A 81 28.20 2.08 2.62
CA PRO A 81 28.64 3.49 2.61
C PRO A 81 27.70 4.40 3.39
N LYS A 82 26.39 4.16 3.25
CA LYS A 82 25.33 4.85 4.00
C LYS A 82 25.41 4.61 5.50
N GLY A 83 25.67 3.36 5.93
CA GLY A 83 25.78 3.02 7.35
C GLY A 83 26.99 3.68 8.01
N LEU A 84 28.13 3.73 7.32
CA LEU A 84 29.38 4.33 7.82
C LEU A 84 29.35 5.86 7.87
N ASN A 85 28.48 6.52 7.09
CA ASN A 85 28.50 7.97 6.91
C ASN A 85 27.19 8.68 7.27
N GLY A 86 26.08 7.96 7.44
CA GLY A 86 24.75 8.54 7.67
C GLY A 86 24.56 9.15 9.05
N TRP A 87 25.33 8.69 10.05
CA TRP A 87 25.29 9.20 11.43
C TRP A 87 25.70 10.68 11.53
N VAL A 88 26.45 11.21 10.56
CA VAL A 88 26.89 12.62 10.52
C VAL A 88 25.70 13.60 10.59
N SER A 89 24.52 13.18 10.11
CA SER A 89 23.29 13.98 10.18
C SER A 89 22.80 14.29 11.60
N ILE A 90 23.18 13.48 12.59
CA ILE A 90 22.75 13.62 13.99
C ILE A 90 23.25 14.96 14.57
N ASN A 91 24.54 15.26 14.40
CA ASN A 91 25.18 16.47 14.93
C ASN A 91 25.10 17.68 13.97
N HIS A 92 24.27 17.62 12.92
CA HIS A 92 24.25 18.66 11.90
C HIS A 92 23.53 19.93 12.41
N PRO A 93 24.05 21.15 12.14
CA PRO A 93 23.46 22.39 12.64
C PRO A 93 22.05 22.69 12.11
N ASP A 94 21.70 22.22 10.89
CA ASP A 94 20.36 22.40 10.31
C ASP A 94 19.21 21.64 11.01
N ARG A 95 19.48 20.91 12.09
CA ARG A 95 18.45 20.17 12.83
C ARG A 95 17.40 21.13 13.39
N LEU A 96 16.14 20.71 13.35
CA LEU A 96 15.07 21.40 14.05
C LEU A 96 15.27 21.24 15.56
N THR A 97 15.33 22.36 16.28
CA THR A 97 15.63 22.40 17.73
C THR A 97 14.46 22.88 18.57
N HIS A 98 13.43 23.45 17.95
CA HIS A 98 12.27 24.00 18.64
C HIS A 98 11.02 23.89 17.75
N PRO A 99 9.81 23.79 18.33
CA PRO A 99 8.58 23.87 17.57
C PRO A 99 8.46 25.18 16.80
N LEU A 100 7.90 25.09 15.59
CA LEU A 100 7.58 26.25 14.76
C LEU A 100 6.07 26.30 14.50
N ILE A 101 5.47 27.47 14.61
CA ILE A 101 4.07 27.72 14.25
C ILE A 101 4.05 28.81 13.18
N ARG A 102 3.18 28.65 12.18
CA ARG A 102 2.97 29.66 11.15
C ARG A 102 2.06 30.77 11.67
N ARG A 103 2.61 31.97 11.81
CA ARG A 103 1.87 33.21 12.13
C ARG A 103 2.08 34.24 11.03
N ASN A 104 1.00 34.88 10.58
CA ASN A 104 1.05 35.86 9.48
C ASN A 104 1.81 35.35 8.24
N GLY A 105 1.60 34.08 7.89
CA GLY A 105 2.26 33.43 6.77
C GLY A 105 3.67 32.91 7.04
N LYS A 106 4.38 33.33 8.11
CA LYS A 106 5.78 32.93 8.39
C LYS A 106 5.89 31.93 9.53
N LEU A 107 6.85 31.00 9.44
CA LEU A 107 7.18 30.08 10.52
C LEU A 107 7.98 30.80 11.60
N GLU A 108 7.43 30.86 12.81
CA GLU A 108 8.03 31.48 13.98
C GLU A 108 8.23 30.45 15.09
N ARG A 109 9.24 30.66 15.94
CA ARG A 109 9.47 29.82 17.12
C ARG A 109 8.27 29.87 18.06
N ALA A 110 7.87 28.70 18.53
CA ALA A 110 6.84 28.50 19.54
C ALA A 110 7.33 27.57 20.66
N SER A 111 6.61 27.55 21.78
CA SER A 111 6.81 26.56 22.83
C SER A 111 6.10 25.24 22.50
N TRP A 112 6.51 24.15 23.13
CA TRP A 112 5.81 22.86 23.00
C TRP A 112 4.35 22.93 23.46
N ASP A 113 4.09 23.60 24.59
CA ASP A 113 2.74 23.74 25.11
C ASP A 113 1.84 24.51 24.15
N GLU A 114 2.36 25.57 23.55
CA GLU A 114 1.62 26.36 22.56
C GLU A 114 1.33 25.54 21.29
N ALA A 115 2.37 24.91 20.72
CA ALA A 115 2.23 24.13 19.49
C ALA A 115 1.26 22.96 19.65
N MET A 116 1.38 22.22 20.77
CA MET A 116 0.54 21.06 21.00
C MET A 116 -0.88 21.44 21.43
N SER A 117 -1.05 22.54 22.17
CA SER A 117 -2.40 23.06 22.46
C SER A 117 -3.12 23.50 21.20
N LEU A 118 -2.43 24.15 20.25
CA LEU A 118 -3.01 24.51 18.96
C LEU A 118 -3.44 23.27 18.16
N ILE A 119 -2.61 22.24 18.13
CA ILE A 119 -2.94 20.98 17.44
C ILE A 119 -4.18 20.33 18.06
N VAL A 120 -4.24 20.26 19.39
CA VAL A 120 -5.37 19.68 20.13
C VAL A 120 -6.65 20.51 19.95
N GLU A 121 -6.56 21.83 19.99
CA GLU A 121 -7.69 22.74 19.75
C GLU A 121 -8.25 22.52 18.33
N ARG A 122 -7.39 22.46 17.32
CA ARG A 122 -7.80 22.21 15.93
C ARG A 122 -8.38 20.80 15.74
N ALA A 123 -7.79 19.79 16.37
CA ALA A 123 -8.34 18.44 16.33
C ALA A 123 -9.74 18.38 16.94
N LYS A 124 -9.96 19.02 18.09
CA LYS A 124 -11.28 19.07 18.77
C LYS A 124 -12.32 19.90 18.00
N ASP A 125 -11.91 21.02 17.39
CA ASP A 125 -12.77 21.79 16.47
C ASP A 125 -13.24 20.95 15.29
N ILE A 126 -12.31 20.26 14.63
CA ILE A 126 -12.62 19.40 13.48
C ILE A 126 -13.49 18.22 13.91
N GLN A 127 -13.21 17.59 15.05
CA GLN A 127 -14.03 16.51 15.60
C GLN A 127 -15.48 16.97 15.86
N THR A 128 -15.66 18.21 16.34
CA THR A 128 -16.98 18.77 16.64
C THR A 128 -17.75 19.15 15.38
N ARG A 129 -17.07 19.73 14.39
CA ARG A 129 -17.69 20.28 13.17
C ARG A 129 -17.86 19.26 12.05
N LEU A 130 -16.93 18.33 11.93
CA LEU A 130 -16.96 17.24 10.96
C LEU A 130 -17.22 15.94 11.72
N THR A 131 -16.16 15.17 11.96
CA THR A 131 -16.07 13.96 12.80
C THR A 131 -14.56 13.65 12.95
N ASN A 132 -14.20 12.57 13.64
CA ASN A 132 -12.82 12.07 13.65
C ASN A 132 -12.28 11.69 12.25
N HIS A 133 -13.16 11.55 11.26
CA HIS A 133 -12.78 11.35 9.85
C HIS A 133 -12.29 12.64 9.15
N GLY A 134 -12.33 13.79 9.83
CA GLY A 134 -11.68 15.02 9.34
C GLY A 134 -10.16 15.07 9.56
N ILE A 135 -9.61 14.11 10.30
CA ILE A 135 -8.21 14.07 10.74
C ILE A 135 -7.52 12.86 10.11
N ALA A 136 -6.37 13.09 9.48
CA ALA A 136 -5.56 12.05 8.85
C ALA A 136 -4.09 12.08 9.27
N PHE A 137 -3.50 10.90 9.40
CA PHE A 137 -2.09 10.71 9.71
C PHE A 137 -1.37 10.08 8.51
N TYR A 138 -0.26 10.68 8.09
CA TYR A 138 0.60 10.16 7.04
C TYR A 138 2.00 9.90 7.59
N THR A 139 2.26 8.62 7.88
CA THR A 139 3.49 8.19 8.55
C THR A 139 4.53 7.61 7.58
N SER A 140 5.65 7.15 8.14
CA SER A 140 6.76 6.56 7.42
C SER A 140 7.00 5.09 7.78
N GLY A 141 7.91 4.43 7.07
CA GLY A 141 8.56 3.17 7.47
C GLY A 141 9.93 3.40 8.13
N GLN A 142 10.09 4.50 8.88
CA GLN A 142 11.35 4.90 9.53
C GLN A 142 11.26 5.13 11.06
N LEU A 143 10.07 5.08 11.65
CA LEU A 143 9.86 5.13 13.11
C LEU A 143 10.15 3.77 13.76
N LEU A 144 10.24 3.72 15.08
CA LEU A 144 10.46 2.49 15.85
C LEU A 144 9.12 1.79 16.16
N LEU A 145 9.19 0.53 16.56
CA LEU A 145 8.04 -0.32 16.84
C LEU A 145 7.06 0.32 17.83
N GLU A 146 7.58 0.82 18.94
CA GLU A 146 6.82 1.42 20.04
C GLU A 146 6.08 2.67 19.56
N GLU A 147 6.72 3.47 18.71
CA GLU A 147 6.16 4.69 18.14
C GLU A 147 4.97 4.38 17.22
N TYR A 148 5.10 3.35 16.38
CA TYR A 148 3.97 2.91 15.57
C TYR A 148 2.85 2.30 16.40
N TYR A 149 3.16 1.51 17.43
CA TYR A 149 2.10 0.89 18.23
C TYR A 149 1.27 1.96 18.95
N VAL A 150 1.91 2.97 19.54
CA VAL A 150 1.19 4.11 20.14
C VAL A 150 0.43 4.90 19.08
N LEU A 151 1.00 5.15 17.90
CA LEU A 151 0.28 5.81 16.80
C LEU A 151 -0.98 5.02 16.39
N ALA A 152 -0.88 3.68 16.30
CA ALA A 152 -2.01 2.81 16.01
C ALA A 152 -3.11 2.94 17.08
N MET A 153 -2.74 3.00 18.36
CA MET A 153 -3.69 3.25 19.45
C MET A 153 -4.31 4.64 19.36
N VAL A 154 -3.51 5.71 19.15
CA VAL A 154 -3.99 7.09 19.05
C VAL A 154 -5.07 7.22 17.99
N GLY A 155 -4.83 6.71 16.78
CA GLY A 155 -5.81 6.90 15.72
C GLY A 155 -6.89 5.83 15.64
N LYS A 156 -6.58 4.53 15.81
CA LYS A 156 -7.59 3.47 15.67
C LYS A 156 -8.42 3.24 16.93
N ALA A 157 -7.82 3.38 18.10
CA ALA A 157 -8.51 3.18 19.38
C ALA A 157 -8.99 4.51 19.98
N GLY A 158 -8.18 5.58 19.89
CA GLY A 158 -8.49 6.89 20.47
C GLY A 158 -9.41 7.73 19.59
N LEU A 159 -9.01 7.99 18.35
CA LEU A 159 -9.82 8.75 17.39
C LEU A 159 -10.83 7.88 16.63
N ASN A 160 -10.71 6.54 16.71
CA ASN A 160 -11.53 5.61 15.92
C ASN A 160 -11.57 5.96 14.43
N THR A 161 -10.50 6.62 13.96
CA THR A 161 -10.42 7.09 12.59
C THR A 161 -9.83 5.99 11.76
N LEU A 162 -10.44 5.82 10.61
CA LEU A 162 -9.86 5.03 9.59
C LEU A 162 -8.65 5.77 8.99
N HIS A 163 -8.62 7.10 8.86
CA HIS A 163 -7.52 7.86 8.20
C HIS A 163 -6.17 7.91 8.96
N MET A 164 -5.97 6.95 9.83
CA MET A 164 -4.71 6.30 10.16
C MET A 164 -4.08 5.53 9.00
N CYS A 165 -4.53 5.83 7.77
CA CYS A 165 -4.59 4.94 6.61
C CYS A 165 -5.79 3.96 6.62
N ALA A 166 -7.05 4.43 6.37
CA ALA A 166 -8.40 3.74 6.31
C ALA A 166 -9.59 4.54 5.67
N THR A 167 -10.41 3.97 4.73
CA THR A 167 -11.37 4.60 3.72
C THR A 167 -12.85 4.66 4.08
N LEU A 168 -13.58 5.62 3.47
CA LEU A 168 -15.06 5.71 3.41
C LEU A 168 -15.57 5.55 1.95
N ASN A 169 -16.62 4.76 1.75
CA ASN A 169 -17.28 4.54 0.47
C ASN A 169 -18.17 5.74 0.04
N LEU A 170 -18.13 6.11 -1.24
CA LEU A 170 -19.25 6.76 -1.94
C LEU A 170 -19.75 5.83 -3.06
N SER A 171 -21.06 5.86 -3.27
CA SER A 171 -21.86 4.92 -4.07
C SER A 171 -21.54 4.90 -5.59
N PRO A 172 -21.88 3.81 -6.34
CA PRO A 172 -21.58 3.60 -7.76
C PRO A 172 -22.34 4.48 -8.79
N SER A 173 -23.03 5.54 -8.39
CA SER A 173 -23.97 6.27 -9.27
C SER A 173 -23.37 7.42 -10.10
N TYR A 174 -22.06 7.67 -10.02
CA TYR A 174 -21.33 8.50 -10.99
C TYR A 174 -20.22 7.67 -11.65
N ARG A 175 -20.60 6.79 -12.60
CA ARG A 175 -19.65 6.07 -13.45
C ARG A 175 -19.32 6.89 -14.70
N SER A 176 -18.18 7.56 -14.70
CA SER A 176 -17.29 7.41 -15.85
C SER A 176 -16.69 6.00 -15.78
N GLN A 177 -16.22 5.43 -16.90
CA GLN A 177 -15.70 4.07 -17.01
C GLN A 177 -14.46 3.74 -16.13
N ASP A 178 -14.07 4.65 -15.22
CA ASP A 178 -12.78 4.63 -14.52
C ASP A 178 -12.84 4.41 -12.99
N ALA A 179 -14.02 4.23 -12.37
CA ALA A 179 -14.10 4.03 -10.91
C ALA A 179 -13.84 2.57 -10.50
N LYS A 180 -12.73 2.33 -9.77
CA LYS A 180 -12.20 1.01 -9.35
C LYS A 180 -12.17 0.84 -7.81
N PRO A 181 -12.28 -0.39 -7.27
CA PRO A 181 -12.35 -0.67 -5.81
C PRO A 181 -11.03 -0.34 -5.10
N MET A 182 -11.07 -0.15 -3.76
CA MET A 182 -10.12 0.64 -2.93
C MET A 182 -9.12 -0.21 -2.11
N ASN A 183 -8.07 0.41 -1.50
CA ASN A 183 -7.57 0.22 -0.09
C ASN A 183 -6.02 0.27 0.26
N ARG A 184 -5.68 0.84 1.45
CA ARG A 184 -4.47 0.79 2.38
C ARG A 184 -3.43 1.94 2.38
N ASP A 185 -2.72 2.31 3.49
CA ASP A 185 -1.62 3.34 3.47
C ASP A 185 -0.54 3.43 4.57
N GLY A 186 0.58 4.06 4.17
CA GLY A 186 1.67 4.73 4.90
C GLY A 186 2.66 5.22 3.81
N ASN A 187 3.81 5.85 4.09
CA ASN A 187 4.82 5.99 3.00
C ASN A 187 5.37 4.62 2.55
N THR A 188 5.20 3.59 3.39
CA THR A 188 5.33 2.17 3.07
C THR A 188 4.40 1.75 1.93
N ARG A 189 3.25 2.42 1.72
CA ARG A 189 2.41 2.25 0.51
C ARG A 189 3.19 2.45 -0.77
N LEU A 190 4.05 3.46 -0.77
CA LEU A 190 4.85 3.81 -1.94
C LEU A 190 5.91 2.75 -2.23
N CYS A 191 6.19 1.84 -1.29
CA CYS A 191 7.38 0.99 -1.32
C CYS A 191 7.11 -0.51 -1.14
N THR A 192 6.44 -0.92 -0.06
CA THR A 192 6.39 -2.31 0.44
C THR A 192 4.98 -2.89 0.49
N ALA A 193 3.96 -2.12 0.12
CA ALA A 193 2.57 -2.57 0.08
C ALA A 193 2.37 -3.80 -0.79
N THR A 194 3.01 -3.86 -1.96
CA THR A 194 2.94 -5.01 -2.85
C THR A 194 3.57 -6.26 -2.21
N ALA A 195 4.67 -6.11 -1.45
CA ALA A 195 5.27 -7.22 -0.73
C ALA A 195 4.26 -7.84 0.26
N ALA A 196 3.63 -7.00 1.09
CA ALA A 196 2.61 -7.42 2.06
C ALA A 196 1.40 -8.08 1.40
N ALA A 197 0.89 -7.46 0.33
CA ALA A 197 -0.22 -7.99 -0.44
C ALA A 197 0.13 -9.37 -1.01
N SER A 198 1.27 -9.54 -1.67
CA SER A 198 1.67 -10.82 -2.27
C SER A 198 1.82 -11.94 -1.24
N MET A 199 2.30 -11.63 -0.02
CA MET A 199 2.40 -12.63 1.04
C MET A 199 1.03 -13.06 1.55
N ARG A 200 0.09 -12.12 1.74
CA ARG A 200 -1.30 -12.46 2.09
C ARG A 200 -1.98 -13.31 1.03
N GLU A 201 -1.84 -12.93 -0.24
CA GLU A 201 -2.49 -13.63 -1.34
C GLU A 201 -1.99 -15.07 -1.49
N SER A 202 -0.69 -15.33 -1.26
CA SER A 202 -0.09 -16.66 -1.40
C SER A 202 -0.07 -17.50 -0.11
N PHE A 203 0.13 -16.87 1.05
CA PHE A 203 0.40 -17.55 2.33
C PHE A 203 -0.60 -17.22 3.44
N GLY A 204 -1.58 -16.35 3.18
CA GLY A 204 -2.66 -15.99 4.10
C GLY A 204 -2.31 -14.91 5.13
N SER A 205 -1.02 -14.60 5.32
CA SER A 205 -0.56 -13.50 6.17
C SER A 205 0.81 -12.97 5.71
N ASP A 206 1.13 -11.73 6.07
CA ASP A 206 2.47 -11.18 5.89
C ASP A 206 3.50 -11.87 6.81
N GLY A 207 4.75 -11.87 6.37
CA GLY A 207 5.85 -12.59 7.01
C GLY A 207 6.72 -13.28 5.97
N GLN A 208 8.01 -12.94 5.96
CA GLN A 208 8.94 -13.45 4.95
C GLN A 208 9.29 -14.92 5.23
N PRO A 209 8.98 -15.87 4.32
CA PRO A 209 9.26 -17.29 4.56
C PRO A 209 10.75 -17.59 4.62
N GLY A 210 11.53 -16.92 3.77
CA GLY A 210 12.97 -17.11 3.68
C GLY A 210 13.75 -16.37 4.76
N SER A 211 15.04 -16.65 4.82
CA SER A 211 16.00 -15.92 5.63
C SER A 211 17.23 -15.47 4.84
N TYR A 212 17.92 -14.44 5.31
CA TYR A 212 19.25 -14.07 4.79
C TYR A 212 20.27 -15.20 4.89
N ALA A 213 20.10 -16.15 5.81
CA ALA A 213 20.93 -17.35 5.87
C ALA A 213 20.77 -18.25 4.64
N ASP A 214 19.66 -18.18 3.90
CA ASP A 214 19.44 -19.01 2.71
C ASP A 214 20.40 -18.67 1.57
N ILE A 215 20.97 -17.46 1.54
CA ILE A 215 22.02 -17.11 0.58
C ILE A 215 23.24 -18.02 0.72
N ASP A 216 23.52 -18.51 1.93
CA ASP A 216 24.69 -19.36 2.18
C ASP A 216 24.51 -20.77 1.61
N TYR A 217 23.27 -21.25 1.47
CA TYR A 217 22.95 -22.64 1.12
C TYR A 217 22.35 -22.82 -0.26
N THR A 218 21.82 -21.76 -0.86
CA THR A 218 21.08 -21.86 -2.12
C THR A 218 21.96 -22.25 -3.31
N ASP A 219 21.38 -22.97 -4.26
CA ASP A 219 21.97 -23.32 -5.55
C ASP A 219 21.57 -22.32 -6.65
N CYS A 220 20.45 -21.62 -6.48
CA CYS A 220 19.97 -20.62 -7.42
C CYS A 220 19.40 -19.39 -6.72
N LEU A 221 19.91 -18.22 -7.10
CA LEU A 221 19.39 -16.90 -6.69
C LEU A 221 18.61 -16.29 -7.84
N PHE A 222 17.31 -16.07 -7.63
CA PHE A 222 16.42 -15.44 -8.60
C PHE A 222 16.05 -14.01 -8.16
N LEU A 223 16.66 -13.01 -8.79
CA LEU A 223 16.44 -11.59 -8.46
C LEU A 223 15.55 -10.93 -9.51
N VAL A 224 14.32 -10.57 -9.15
CA VAL A 224 13.35 -9.95 -10.07
C VAL A 224 13.12 -8.49 -9.73
N GLY A 225 13.49 -7.58 -10.64
CA GLY A 225 13.36 -6.14 -10.42
C GLY A 225 14.13 -5.64 -9.18
N HIS A 226 15.24 -6.30 -8.84
CA HIS A 226 15.98 -6.07 -7.61
C HIS A 226 17.48 -5.83 -7.89
N ASN A 227 17.86 -4.56 -7.95
CA ASN A 227 19.27 -4.15 -7.96
C ASN A 227 19.84 -4.15 -6.52
N MET A 228 20.20 -5.34 -6.04
CA MET A 228 20.69 -5.54 -4.68
C MET A 228 22.00 -4.77 -4.41
N ALA A 229 22.87 -4.64 -5.43
CA ALA A 229 24.15 -3.95 -5.32
C ALA A 229 24.03 -2.49 -4.86
N ALA A 230 23.01 -1.76 -5.32
CA ALA A 230 22.76 -0.37 -4.95
C ALA A 230 21.82 -0.24 -3.73
N THR A 231 20.88 -1.18 -3.56
CA THR A 231 19.80 -1.06 -2.58
C THR A 231 20.11 -1.72 -1.24
N GLN A 232 20.82 -2.86 -1.25
CA GLN A 232 21.15 -3.69 -0.07
C GLN A 232 22.63 -4.10 -0.09
N THR A 233 23.53 -3.11 -0.06
CA THR A 233 24.99 -3.28 -0.22
C THR A 233 25.64 -4.38 0.65
N VAL A 234 25.17 -4.55 1.89
CA VAL A 234 25.70 -5.58 2.81
C VAL A 234 25.21 -6.97 2.42
N LEU A 235 23.93 -7.13 2.09
CA LEU A 235 23.40 -8.40 1.57
C LEU A 235 24.07 -8.79 0.26
N TRP A 236 24.29 -7.83 -0.62
CA TRP A 236 25.05 -8.05 -1.86
C TRP A 236 26.48 -8.49 -1.60
N THR A 237 27.12 -7.98 -0.55
CA THR A 237 28.45 -8.44 -0.14
C THR A 237 28.45 -9.92 0.23
N ARG A 238 27.39 -10.41 0.90
CA ARG A 238 27.19 -11.83 1.21
C ARG A 238 27.01 -12.67 -0.06
N VAL A 239 26.23 -12.17 -1.03
CA VAL A 239 26.06 -12.83 -2.34
C VAL A 239 27.38 -12.90 -3.11
N LEU A 240 28.15 -11.81 -3.16
CA LEU A 240 29.47 -11.79 -3.81
C LEU A 240 30.44 -12.80 -3.17
N ASP A 241 30.49 -12.85 -1.83
CA ASP A 241 31.32 -13.82 -1.11
C ASP A 241 30.87 -15.27 -1.34
N ARG A 242 29.58 -15.48 -1.59
CA ARG A 242 29.03 -16.79 -1.95
C ARG A 242 29.37 -17.20 -3.39
N LEU A 243 29.39 -16.24 -4.32
CA LEU A 243 29.78 -16.43 -5.73
C LEU A 243 31.28 -16.69 -5.90
N GLU A 244 32.12 -16.18 -5.01
CA GLU A 244 33.56 -16.46 -5.01
C GLU A 244 33.94 -17.69 -4.16
N GLY A 245 32.96 -18.30 -3.49
CA GLY A 245 33.12 -19.55 -2.76
C GLY A 245 33.31 -20.76 -3.69
N PRO A 246 33.60 -21.94 -3.12
CA PRO A 246 33.90 -23.15 -3.91
C PRO A 246 32.72 -23.67 -4.75
N ASN A 247 31.47 -23.42 -4.31
CA ASN A 247 30.26 -23.97 -4.93
C ASN A 247 29.26 -22.86 -5.32
N PRO A 248 29.59 -21.95 -6.24
CA PRO A 248 28.78 -20.74 -6.48
C PRO A 248 27.36 -21.05 -6.96
N PRO A 249 26.32 -20.36 -6.45
CA PRO A 249 24.96 -20.50 -6.96
C PRO A 249 24.83 -19.90 -8.36
N LYS A 250 23.87 -20.40 -9.15
CA LYS A 250 23.43 -19.73 -10.38
C LYS A 250 22.73 -18.43 -10.02
N LEU A 251 23.13 -17.32 -10.61
CA LEU A 251 22.51 -16.01 -10.38
C LEU A 251 21.68 -15.59 -11.59
N ILE A 252 20.36 -15.53 -11.43
CA ILE A 252 19.42 -15.06 -12.45
C ILE A 252 18.96 -13.66 -12.06
N VAL A 253 19.13 -12.69 -12.96
CA VAL A 253 18.73 -11.30 -12.74
C VAL A 253 17.75 -10.87 -13.82
N VAL A 254 16.54 -10.48 -13.42
CA VAL A 254 15.53 -9.89 -14.29
C VAL A 254 15.50 -8.37 -14.03
N ASP A 255 16.16 -7.61 -14.90
CA ASP A 255 16.24 -6.15 -14.82
C ASP A 255 16.46 -5.57 -16.24
N PRO A 256 15.66 -4.60 -16.70
CA PRO A 256 15.92 -3.93 -18.00
C PRO A 256 17.28 -3.23 -18.08
N ARG A 257 17.87 -2.88 -16.93
CA ARG A 257 19.16 -2.19 -16.82
C ARG A 257 20.31 -3.17 -16.60
N THR A 258 21.48 -2.85 -17.15
CA THR A 258 22.72 -3.60 -16.89
C THR A 258 23.40 -3.08 -15.62
N SER A 259 22.73 -3.28 -14.48
CA SER A 259 23.23 -2.88 -13.16
C SER A 259 24.45 -3.70 -12.72
N ASP A 260 25.17 -3.27 -11.67
CA ASP A 260 26.29 -4.06 -11.12
C ASP A 260 25.85 -5.43 -10.59
N THR A 261 24.56 -5.57 -10.22
CA THR A 261 23.94 -6.86 -9.91
C THR A 261 23.86 -7.73 -11.18
N ALA A 262 23.35 -7.17 -12.28
CA ALA A 262 23.19 -7.88 -13.55
C ALA A 262 24.52 -8.28 -14.20
N LYS A 263 25.59 -7.48 -14.05
CA LYS A 263 26.94 -7.81 -14.57
C LYS A 263 27.54 -9.09 -13.97
N LYS A 264 27.06 -9.53 -12.80
CA LYS A 264 27.49 -10.77 -12.15
C LYS A 264 26.53 -11.94 -12.39
N ALA A 265 25.43 -11.72 -13.10
CA ALA A 265 24.43 -12.74 -13.35
C ALA A 265 24.97 -13.82 -14.29
N THR A 266 24.61 -15.07 -14.01
CA THR A 266 24.74 -16.18 -14.96
C THR A 266 23.78 -15.96 -16.13
N VAL A 267 22.54 -15.55 -15.85
CA VAL A 267 21.52 -15.21 -16.85
C VAL A 267 20.94 -13.84 -16.54
N HIS A 268 21.13 -12.87 -17.45
CA HIS A 268 20.55 -11.53 -17.35
C HIS A 268 19.37 -11.36 -18.32
N VAL A 269 18.16 -11.42 -17.78
CA VAL A 269 16.91 -11.27 -18.53
C VAL A 269 16.50 -9.81 -18.56
N ARG A 270 16.29 -9.26 -19.77
CA ARG A 270 16.00 -7.84 -20.00
C ARG A 270 14.60 -7.64 -20.60
N PRO A 271 13.52 -7.73 -19.79
CA PRO A 271 12.18 -7.47 -20.29
C PRO A 271 11.95 -5.99 -20.55
N ARG A 272 11.06 -5.67 -21.49
CA ARG A 272 10.47 -4.33 -21.63
C ARG A 272 9.74 -3.94 -20.33
N LEU A 273 9.76 -2.64 -20.01
CA LEU A 273 9.12 -2.14 -18.80
C LEU A 273 7.61 -2.46 -18.77
N GLY A 274 7.14 -2.85 -17.59
CA GLY A 274 5.72 -3.17 -17.36
C GLY A 274 5.26 -4.55 -17.87
N THR A 275 6.18 -5.39 -18.36
CA THR A 275 5.86 -6.73 -18.92
C THR A 275 6.16 -7.91 -17.97
N ASN A 276 6.37 -7.63 -16.67
CA ASN A 276 6.76 -8.63 -15.67
C ASN A 276 5.81 -9.83 -15.60
N VAL A 277 4.49 -9.62 -15.59
CA VAL A 277 3.49 -10.70 -15.54
C VAL A 277 3.59 -11.63 -16.75
N ALA A 278 3.78 -11.06 -17.95
CA ALA A 278 3.93 -11.87 -19.16
C ALA A 278 5.19 -12.75 -19.11
N LEU A 279 6.32 -12.18 -18.65
CA LEU A 279 7.56 -12.93 -18.47
C LEU A 279 7.39 -14.08 -17.46
N LEU A 280 6.86 -13.79 -16.27
CA LEU A 280 6.74 -14.78 -15.20
C LEU A 280 5.70 -15.86 -15.52
N ASN A 281 4.61 -15.52 -16.21
CA ASN A 281 3.66 -16.51 -16.71
C ASN A 281 4.29 -17.41 -17.79
N GLY A 282 5.16 -16.86 -18.64
CA GLY A 282 5.93 -17.64 -19.61
C GLY A 282 6.90 -18.64 -18.97
N LEU A 283 7.58 -18.24 -17.90
CA LEU A 283 8.45 -19.15 -17.14
C LEU A 283 7.65 -20.28 -16.48
N GLN A 284 6.50 -19.95 -15.87
CA GLN A 284 5.60 -20.95 -15.29
C GLN A 284 5.01 -21.89 -16.35
N HIS A 285 4.66 -21.37 -17.54
CA HIS A 285 4.22 -22.19 -18.68
C HIS A 285 5.28 -23.24 -19.05
N LEU A 286 6.56 -22.84 -19.14
CA LEU A 286 7.66 -23.75 -19.44
C LEU A 286 7.87 -24.81 -18.35
N ILE A 287 7.83 -24.41 -17.08
CA ILE A 287 7.95 -25.33 -15.94
C ILE A 287 6.84 -26.39 -15.96
N ILE A 288 5.59 -25.98 -16.22
CA ILE A 288 4.45 -26.88 -16.29
C ILE A 288 4.51 -27.78 -17.52
N LYS A 289 4.79 -27.22 -18.70
CA LYS A 289 4.83 -27.96 -19.98
C LYS A 289 5.92 -29.03 -20.01
N ASN A 290 7.06 -28.76 -19.38
CA ASN A 290 8.20 -29.69 -19.33
C ASN A 290 8.09 -30.71 -18.17
N GLY A 291 7.01 -30.66 -17.37
CA GLY A 291 6.83 -31.58 -16.24
C GLY A 291 7.82 -31.38 -15.09
N TRP A 292 8.30 -30.14 -14.88
CA TRP A 292 9.24 -29.80 -13.80
C TRP A 292 8.55 -29.42 -12.48
N VAL A 293 7.23 -29.55 -12.40
CA VAL A 293 6.46 -29.27 -11.18
C VAL A 293 6.72 -30.37 -10.16
N ASN A 294 6.85 -29.98 -8.89
CA ASN A 294 6.91 -30.93 -7.79
C ASN A 294 5.49 -31.40 -7.42
N ASP A 295 4.98 -32.39 -8.15
CA ASP A 295 3.59 -32.86 -8.01
C ASP A 295 3.26 -33.34 -6.60
N GLN A 296 4.19 -34.00 -5.91
CA GLN A 296 3.97 -34.48 -4.54
C GLN A 296 3.77 -33.32 -3.55
N TYR A 297 4.61 -32.29 -3.66
CA TYR A 297 4.52 -31.09 -2.83
C TYR A 297 3.24 -30.31 -3.15
N VAL A 298 2.96 -30.08 -4.43
CA VAL A 298 1.81 -29.28 -4.87
C VAL A 298 0.49 -29.95 -4.49
N ALA A 299 0.37 -31.28 -4.63
CA ALA A 299 -0.83 -32.01 -4.23
C ALA A 299 -1.11 -31.91 -2.72
N SER A 300 -0.06 -31.87 -1.91
CA SER A 300 -0.17 -31.90 -0.43
C SER A 300 -0.33 -30.50 0.18
N HIS A 301 0.36 -29.50 -0.36
CA HIS A 301 0.58 -28.21 0.31
C HIS A 301 0.10 -26.99 -0.48
N VAL A 302 -0.48 -27.17 -1.67
CA VAL A 302 -0.83 -26.05 -2.56
C VAL A 302 -2.25 -26.22 -3.14
N CYS A 303 -2.95 -25.11 -3.37
CA CYS A 303 -4.22 -25.06 -4.11
C CYS A 303 -4.16 -24.03 -5.25
N GLY A 304 -5.13 -24.07 -6.18
CA GLY A 304 -5.21 -23.11 -7.31
C GLY A 304 -4.45 -23.50 -8.58
N LEU A 305 -3.89 -24.72 -8.66
CA LEU A 305 -3.09 -25.18 -9.81
C LEU A 305 -3.87 -25.17 -11.14
N GLU A 306 -5.11 -25.65 -11.13
CA GLU A 306 -5.91 -25.79 -12.36
C GLU A 306 -6.28 -24.45 -12.99
N GLU A 307 -6.54 -23.44 -12.17
CA GLU A 307 -6.76 -22.07 -12.65
C GLU A 307 -5.46 -21.49 -13.23
N LEU A 308 -4.34 -21.67 -12.53
CA LEU A 308 -3.04 -21.22 -13.01
C LEU A 308 -2.69 -21.84 -14.37
N LYS A 309 -2.85 -23.16 -14.53
CA LYS A 309 -2.60 -23.87 -15.81
C LYS A 309 -3.38 -23.25 -16.97
N LYS A 310 -4.69 -23.02 -16.78
CA LYS A 310 -5.56 -22.40 -17.82
C LYS A 310 -5.06 -21.01 -18.23
N VAL A 311 -4.59 -20.22 -17.27
CA VAL A 311 -4.09 -18.87 -17.55
C VAL A 311 -2.73 -18.93 -18.25
N VAL A 312 -1.79 -19.74 -17.74
CA VAL A 312 -0.42 -19.79 -18.28
C VAL A 312 -0.33 -20.49 -19.65
N GLU A 313 -1.30 -21.32 -20.02
CA GLU A 313 -1.35 -22.01 -21.32
C GLU A 313 -1.21 -21.05 -22.51
N LYS A 314 -1.79 -19.85 -22.40
CA LYS A 314 -1.70 -18.79 -23.43
C LYS A 314 -0.29 -18.20 -23.60
N TYR A 315 0.58 -18.33 -22.61
CA TYR A 315 1.89 -17.67 -22.57
C TYR A 315 2.99 -18.55 -23.14
N THR A 316 2.88 -18.91 -24.42
CA THR A 316 3.97 -19.62 -25.12
C THR A 316 5.22 -18.73 -25.22
N PRO A 317 6.43 -19.31 -25.33
CA PRO A 317 7.66 -18.54 -25.43
C PRO A 317 7.64 -17.47 -26.52
N GLU A 318 7.07 -17.77 -27.69
CA GLU A 318 6.97 -16.86 -28.83
C GLU A 318 6.01 -15.69 -28.53
N TYR A 319 4.90 -15.97 -27.84
CA TYR A 319 3.97 -14.93 -27.41
C TYR A 319 4.61 -14.01 -26.37
N VAL A 320 5.38 -14.59 -25.44
CA VAL A 320 6.09 -13.86 -24.38
C VAL A 320 7.22 -13.01 -24.97
N GLU A 321 7.98 -13.52 -25.94
CA GLU A 321 9.02 -12.75 -26.65
C GLU A 321 8.42 -11.52 -27.34
N LYS A 322 7.28 -11.66 -28.02
CA LYS A 322 6.61 -10.53 -28.68
C LYS A 322 6.26 -9.40 -27.70
N ILE A 323 5.81 -9.74 -26.50
CA ILE A 323 5.42 -8.77 -25.47
C ILE A 323 6.65 -8.20 -24.78
N THR A 324 7.49 -9.07 -24.21
CA THR A 324 8.59 -8.72 -23.31
C THR A 324 9.85 -8.29 -24.04
N GLY A 325 10.03 -8.69 -25.30
CA GLY A 325 11.29 -8.53 -26.04
C GLY A 325 12.40 -9.46 -25.59
N VAL A 326 12.14 -10.42 -24.69
CA VAL A 326 13.12 -11.40 -24.22
C VAL A 326 13.19 -12.56 -25.22
N PRO A 327 14.38 -12.91 -25.74
CA PRO A 327 14.52 -14.01 -26.69
C PRO A 327 14.03 -15.35 -26.16
N VAL A 328 13.39 -16.15 -27.00
CA VAL A 328 12.89 -17.50 -26.64
C VAL A 328 13.98 -18.38 -26.03
N ALA A 329 15.19 -18.37 -26.59
CA ALA A 329 16.32 -19.14 -26.06
C ALA A 329 16.65 -18.77 -24.60
N GLN A 330 16.58 -17.47 -24.26
CA GLN A 330 16.84 -17.00 -22.91
C GLN A 330 15.69 -17.37 -21.94
N LEU A 331 14.45 -17.43 -22.42
CA LEU A 331 13.31 -17.92 -21.62
C LEU A 331 13.50 -19.40 -21.24
N HIS A 332 13.92 -20.24 -22.19
CA HIS A 332 14.21 -21.64 -21.94
C HIS A 332 15.37 -21.83 -20.96
N GLU A 333 16.50 -21.13 -21.19
CA GLU A 333 17.66 -21.18 -20.30
C GLU A 333 17.30 -20.76 -18.86
N THR A 334 16.48 -19.70 -18.72
CA THR A 334 16.02 -19.22 -17.41
C THR A 334 15.12 -20.26 -16.73
N ALA A 335 14.13 -20.81 -17.44
CA ALA A 335 13.21 -21.79 -16.89
C ALA A 335 13.94 -23.08 -16.49
N GLU A 336 14.89 -23.55 -17.30
CA GLU A 336 15.73 -24.72 -17.00
C GLU A 336 16.63 -24.47 -15.77
N ALA A 337 17.26 -23.29 -15.69
CA ALA A 337 18.11 -22.94 -14.55
C ALA A 337 17.33 -22.89 -13.22
N LEU A 338 16.08 -22.42 -13.25
CA LEU A 338 15.19 -22.41 -12.08
C LEU A 338 14.75 -23.83 -11.70
N ALA A 339 14.23 -24.59 -12.67
CA ALA A 339 13.63 -25.90 -12.43
C ALA A 339 14.64 -26.99 -12.02
N LEU A 340 15.85 -26.96 -12.58
CA LEU A 340 16.88 -27.97 -12.30
C LEU A 340 17.71 -27.65 -11.04
N SER A 341 17.41 -26.55 -10.34
CA SER A 341 18.11 -26.19 -9.10
C SER A 341 17.59 -27.02 -7.92
N GLY A 342 18.49 -27.49 -7.05
CA GLY A 342 18.10 -28.23 -5.85
C GLY A 342 17.50 -27.35 -4.76
N SER A 343 17.79 -26.05 -4.81
CA SER A 343 17.29 -25.03 -3.90
C SER A 343 17.21 -23.67 -4.58
N LEU A 344 16.17 -22.89 -4.25
CA LEU A 344 15.86 -21.62 -4.90
C LEU A 344 15.53 -20.53 -3.88
N LEU A 345 16.33 -19.46 -3.87
CA LEU A 345 16.03 -18.24 -3.14
C LEU A 345 15.61 -17.13 -4.10
N SER A 346 14.34 -16.74 -4.02
CA SER A 346 13.76 -15.69 -4.88
C SER A 346 13.64 -14.37 -4.13
N THR A 347 13.98 -13.26 -4.79
CA THR A 347 13.83 -11.93 -4.22
C THR A 347 13.20 -10.96 -5.21
N ALA A 348 12.43 -10.01 -4.69
CA ALA A 348 11.88 -8.91 -5.48
C ALA A 348 11.97 -7.58 -4.73
N LEU A 349 11.95 -6.48 -5.48
CA LEU A 349 11.94 -5.12 -4.93
C LEU A 349 11.16 -4.17 -5.89
N GLN A 350 11.56 -2.91 -5.97
CA GLN A 350 10.77 -1.84 -6.60
C GLN A 350 10.60 -1.98 -8.11
N GLY A 351 11.44 -2.76 -8.81
CA GLY A 351 11.23 -3.07 -10.23
C GLY A 351 9.97 -3.93 -10.46
N VAL A 352 9.49 -4.61 -9.43
CA VAL A 352 8.21 -5.32 -9.41
C VAL A 352 7.12 -4.46 -8.76
N TYR A 353 7.37 -3.95 -7.55
CA TYR A 353 6.34 -3.32 -6.72
C TYR A 353 5.80 -1.98 -7.25
N GLN A 354 6.62 -1.25 -7.99
CA GLN A 354 6.25 0.05 -8.58
C GLN A 354 6.08 -0.04 -10.09
N SER A 355 5.78 -1.24 -10.61
CA SER A 355 5.57 -1.49 -12.03
C SER A 355 4.14 -1.92 -12.32
N ASN A 356 3.84 -2.14 -13.59
CA ASN A 356 2.52 -2.57 -14.04
C ASN A 356 2.13 -3.93 -13.43
N GLN A 357 0.90 -4.02 -12.91
CA GLN A 357 0.37 -5.20 -12.23
C GLN A 357 1.30 -5.78 -11.14
N ALA A 358 1.77 -4.88 -10.27
CA ALA A 358 2.77 -5.15 -9.25
C ALA A 358 2.42 -6.37 -8.36
N THR A 359 1.21 -6.44 -7.81
CA THR A 359 0.82 -7.55 -6.92
C THR A 359 0.75 -8.86 -7.66
N ALA A 360 0.18 -8.86 -8.87
CA ALA A 360 0.11 -10.04 -9.69
C ALA A 360 1.50 -10.58 -10.02
N ALA A 361 2.44 -9.71 -10.42
CA ALA A 361 3.82 -10.09 -10.70
C ALA A 361 4.53 -10.65 -9.47
N ALA A 362 4.36 -10.03 -8.29
CA ALA A 362 4.94 -10.54 -7.05
C ALA A 362 4.39 -11.92 -6.67
N CYS A 363 3.08 -12.16 -6.83
CA CYS A 363 2.49 -13.49 -6.64
C CYS A 363 3.04 -14.52 -7.63
N GLN A 364 3.33 -14.16 -8.88
CA GLN A 364 3.93 -15.10 -9.84
C GLN A 364 5.33 -15.57 -9.41
N ILE A 365 6.11 -14.72 -8.72
CA ILE A 365 7.39 -15.12 -8.14
C ILE A 365 7.16 -16.16 -7.03
N ASN A 366 6.17 -15.93 -6.17
CA ASN A 366 5.79 -16.89 -5.13
C ASN A 366 5.33 -18.23 -5.76
N ASN A 367 4.53 -18.17 -6.83
CA ASN A 367 4.05 -19.35 -7.54
C ASN A 367 5.21 -20.21 -8.07
N ILE A 368 6.27 -19.61 -8.64
CA ILE A 368 7.43 -20.38 -9.14
C ILE A 368 8.07 -21.18 -8.01
N ASN A 369 8.32 -20.56 -6.85
CA ASN A 369 8.86 -21.27 -5.69
C ASN A 369 7.93 -22.37 -5.17
N LEU A 370 6.61 -22.12 -5.18
CA LEU A 370 5.60 -23.08 -4.74
C LEU A 370 5.47 -24.29 -5.69
N LEU A 371 5.50 -24.05 -7.00
CA LEU A 371 5.44 -25.10 -8.03
C LEU A 371 6.64 -26.05 -7.93
N LEU A 372 7.82 -25.53 -7.56
CA LEU A 372 9.04 -26.32 -7.39
C LEU A 372 9.18 -26.93 -5.99
N GLY A 373 8.39 -26.48 -5.00
CA GLY A 373 8.48 -26.93 -3.60
C GLY A 373 9.73 -26.42 -2.86
N HIS A 374 10.23 -25.25 -3.27
CA HIS A 374 11.38 -24.56 -2.67
C HIS A 374 10.93 -23.50 -1.66
N ILE A 375 10.41 -23.94 -0.52
CA ILE A 375 10.03 -23.12 0.63
C ILE A 375 10.24 -23.91 1.92
N GLY A 376 10.53 -23.23 3.03
CA GLY A 376 10.71 -23.85 4.35
C GLY A 376 11.98 -24.70 4.51
N LYS A 377 12.88 -24.73 3.51
CA LYS A 377 14.10 -25.55 3.50
C LYS A 377 15.36 -24.68 3.42
N PRO A 378 16.52 -25.13 3.93
CA PRO A 378 17.78 -24.42 3.75
C PRO A 378 18.07 -24.10 2.28
N GLY A 379 18.36 -22.82 2.00
CA GLY A 379 18.63 -22.34 0.63
C GLY A 379 17.39 -22.14 -0.23
N SER A 380 16.19 -22.40 0.33
CA SER A 380 14.92 -22.34 -0.39
C SER A 380 13.93 -21.43 0.33
N GLY A 381 13.61 -20.29 -0.29
CA GLY A 381 12.72 -19.33 0.32
C GLY A 381 12.39 -18.16 -0.59
N ILE A 382 11.56 -17.26 -0.06
CA ILE A 382 11.14 -16.05 -0.75
C ILE A 382 11.43 -14.87 0.16
N LEU A 383 12.07 -13.85 -0.40
CA LEU A 383 12.30 -12.56 0.25
C LEU A 383 11.69 -11.45 -0.62
N GLN A 384 10.42 -11.14 -0.36
CA GLN A 384 9.78 -9.93 -0.87
C GLN A 384 10.34 -8.73 -0.07
N MET A 385 11.35 -8.07 -0.63
CA MET A 385 12.22 -7.18 0.14
C MET A 385 11.53 -5.87 0.52
N ASN A 386 11.82 -5.34 1.70
CA ASN A 386 11.45 -3.98 2.05
C ASN A 386 12.44 -2.98 1.44
N GLY A 387 12.00 -1.75 1.21
CA GLY A 387 12.91 -0.68 0.80
C GLY A 387 13.38 0.18 1.96
N GLN A 388 12.61 0.21 3.05
CA GLN A 388 12.75 1.08 4.20
C GLN A 388 13.13 0.29 5.44
N PRO A 389 13.77 0.95 6.42
CA PRO A 389 14.39 0.32 7.56
C PRO A 389 13.33 -0.44 8.40
N THR A 390 12.31 0.25 8.91
CA THR A 390 11.28 -0.31 9.80
C THR A 390 9.92 -0.47 9.12
N ALA A 391 9.90 -0.63 7.79
CA ALA A 391 8.66 -0.90 7.07
C ALA A 391 7.96 -2.16 7.57
N GLN A 392 8.73 -3.13 8.11
CA GLN A 392 8.17 -4.31 8.74
C GLN A 392 7.37 -3.95 10.00
N ASN A 393 7.92 -3.14 10.91
CA ASN A 393 7.19 -2.71 12.11
C ASN A 393 5.91 -1.95 11.78
N ASN A 394 5.94 -1.10 10.74
CA ASN A 394 4.75 -0.37 10.31
C ASN A 394 3.59 -1.31 9.91
N ARG A 395 3.93 -2.42 9.24
CA ARG A 395 2.98 -3.46 8.84
C ARG A 395 2.54 -4.33 10.02
N GLU A 396 3.46 -4.67 10.91
CA GLU A 396 3.18 -5.46 12.11
C GLU A 396 2.17 -4.76 13.02
N THR A 397 2.38 -3.48 13.32
CA THR A 397 1.55 -2.70 14.25
C THR A 397 0.26 -2.17 13.62
N GLY A 398 0.13 -2.23 12.29
CA GLY A 398 -1.07 -1.81 11.59
C GLY A 398 -1.13 -0.30 11.26
N CYS A 399 0.02 0.38 11.24
CA CYS A 399 0.15 1.76 10.81
C CYS A 399 0.38 1.90 9.28
N ASP A 400 0.54 0.79 8.55
CA ASP A 400 0.37 0.74 7.07
C ASP A 400 -1.12 0.57 6.65
N GLY A 401 -2.01 0.76 7.63
CA GLY A 401 -3.46 0.72 7.50
C GLY A 401 -4.07 -0.57 8.03
N GLU A 402 -3.38 -1.71 7.99
CA GLU A 402 -3.90 -3.01 8.47
C GLU A 402 -4.05 -3.09 9.99
N PHE A 403 -4.60 -4.16 10.55
CA PHE A 403 -4.75 -4.26 12.00
C PHE A 403 -3.52 -4.88 12.67
N PRO A 404 -3.17 -4.41 13.89
CA PRO A 404 -2.01 -4.92 14.60
C PRO A 404 -2.03 -6.43 14.75
N GLY A 405 -0.86 -7.06 14.60
CA GLY A 405 -0.68 -8.49 14.74
C GLY A 405 -1.26 -9.32 13.57
N PHE A 406 -1.27 -8.74 12.36
CA PHE A 406 -1.77 -9.36 11.13
C PHE A 406 -3.21 -9.88 11.27
N ARG A 407 -4.11 -9.00 11.72
CA ARG A 407 -5.51 -9.34 11.98
C ARG A 407 -6.41 -8.93 10.81
N ASN A 408 -7.30 -9.84 10.44
CA ASN A 408 -8.31 -9.60 9.40
C ASN A 408 -9.49 -8.77 9.94
N HIS A 409 -9.76 -7.65 9.26
CA HIS A 409 -10.85 -6.74 9.62
C HIS A 409 -12.25 -7.35 9.44
N GLN A 410 -12.39 -8.33 8.55
CA GLN A 410 -13.65 -9.05 8.30
C GLN A 410 -13.87 -10.22 9.26
N ASN A 411 -12.89 -10.54 10.13
CA ASN A 411 -13.02 -11.62 11.10
C ASN A 411 -13.43 -11.05 12.47
N PRO A 412 -14.67 -11.28 12.94
CA PRO A 412 -15.14 -10.74 14.20
C PRO A 412 -14.31 -11.20 15.41
N ASN A 413 -13.72 -12.40 15.38
CA ASN A 413 -12.90 -12.89 16.48
C ASN A 413 -11.59 -12.11 16.60
N HIS A 414 -10.98 -11.77 15.46
CA HIS A 414 -9.79 -10.91 15.44
C HIS A 414 -10.09 -9.51 15.98
N ILE A 415 -11.21 -8.91 15.58
CA ILE A 415 -11.60 -7.58 16.06
C ILE A 415 -11.95 -7.57 17.54
N ARG A 416 -12.66 -8.59 18.04
CA ARG A 416 -12.92 -8.76 19.48
C ARG A 416 -11.63 -8.92 20.28
N ASP A 417 -10.64 -9.61 19.74
CA ASP A 417 -9.34 -9.77 20.37
C ASP A 417 -8.60 -8.42 20.49
N ILE A 418 -8.59 -7.60 19.43
CA ILE A 418 -8.05 -6.24 19.48
C ILE A 418 -8.79 -5.39 20.51
N ALA A 419 -10.13 -5.40 20.47
CA ALA A 419 -10.97 -4.66 21.41
C ALA A 419 -10.69 -5.07 22.87
N ARG A 420 -10.46 -6.37 23.11
CA ARG A 420 -10.06 -6.91 24.43
C ARG A 420 -8.70 -6.41 24.87
N VAL A 421 -7.68 -6.48 24.01
CA VAL A 421 -6.30 -6.05 24.36
C VAL A 421 -6.26 -4.54 24.60
N TRP A 422 -6.88 -3.73 23.74
CA TRP A 422 -6.96 -2.28 23.92
C TRP A 422 -7.99 -1.83 24.96
N ASN A 423 -8.79 -2.74 25.51
CA ASN A 423 -9.88 -2.47 26.45
C ASN A 423 -10.88 -1.41 25.96
N ILE A 424 -11.33 -1.55 24.72
CA ILE A 424 -12.35 -0.70 24.07
C ILE A 424 -13.56 -1.54 23.63
N ASN A 425 -14.64 -0.87 23.25
CA ASN A 425 -15.83 -1.55 22.72
C ASN A 425 -15.59 -2.02 21.28
N TYR A 426 -16.33 -3.06 20.86
CA TYR A 426 -16.17 -3.66 19.53
C TYR A 426 -16.46 -2.66 18.40
N GLU A 427 -17.45 -1.80 18.62
CA GLU A 427 -17.93 -0.77 17.70
C GLU A 427 -16.93 0.37 17.51
N GLN A 428 -16.07 0.59 18.51
CA GLN A 428 -15.04 1.61 18.47
C GLN A 428 -13.86 1.20 17.60
N VAL A 429 -13.66 -0.11 17.35
CA VAL A 429 -12.63 -0.57 16.42
C VAL A 429 -13.13 -0.30 15.00
N PRO A 430 -12.45 0.53 14.19
CA PRO A 430 -13.00 0.93 12.91
C PRO A 430 -12.74 -0.16 11.86
N HIS A 431 -13.61 -1.18 11.78
CA HIS A 431 -13.39 -2.42 11.01
C HIS A 431 -14.38 -2.65 9.85
N TRP A 432 -15.36 -1.76 9.67
CA TRP A 432 -16.40 -1.86 8.63
C TRP A 432 -15.87 -1.86 7.19
N SER A 433 -14.68 -1.32 6.98
CA SER A 433 -14.05 -1.25 5.67
C SER A 433 -12.55 -1.50 5.78
N GLU A 434 -11.96 -1.74 4.63
CA GLU A 434 -10.52 -1.81 4.52
C GLU A 434 -9.86 -0.40 4.60
N PRO A 435 -8.54 -0.39 4.82
CA PRO A 435 -7.68 0.80 4.88
C PRO A 435 -7.70 1.85 3.71
N THR A 436 -7.31 3.15 3.86
CA THR A 436 -7.48 4.36 2.99
C THR A 436 -6.13 4.50 2.44
N HIS A 437 -6.06 4.62 1.12
CA HIS A 437 -4.82 4.92 0.46
C HIS A 437 -4.61 6.41 0.19
N ILE A 438 -3.37 6.81 -0.14
CA ILE A 438 -2.91 8.18 0.08
C ILE A 438 -3.56 9.08 -0.95
N MET A 439 -3.81 8.51 -2.12
CA MET A 439 -4.56 9.14 -3.18
C MET A 439 -6.00 9.47 -2.76
N ASN A 440 -6.65 8.62 -1.97
CA ASN A 440 -7.96 8.96 -1.43
C ASN A 440 -7.88 10.02 -0.35
N MET A 441 -6.85 10.02 0.51
CA MET A 441 -6.63 11.14 1.43
C MET A 441 -6.47 12.46 0.66
N LEU A 442 -5.68 12.45 -0.43
CA LEU A 442 -5.53 13.61 -1.31
C LEU A 442 -6.86 14.02 -1.96
N ASN A 443 -7.69 13.07 -2.40
CA ASN A 443 -9.04 13.34 -2.90
C ASN A 443 -9.96 13.93 -1.81
N TYR A 444 -9.85 13.47 -0.56
CA TYR A 444 -10.65 13.99 0.56
C TYR A 444 -10.16 15.37 1.03
N ILE A 445 -8.86 15.65 0.95
CA ILE A 445 -8.31 17.00 1.08
C ILE A 445 -8.81 17.87 -0.08
N GLU A 446 -8.96 17.28 -1.27
CA GLU A 446 -9.50 17.97 -2.43
C GLU A 446 -10.97 18.39 -2.20
N SER A 447 -11.81 17.49 -1.69
CA SER A 447 -13.21 17.73 -1.38
C SER A 447 -13.46 18.50 -0.07
N GLY A 448 -12.42 18.76 0.74
CA GLY A 448 -12.54 19.41 2.05
C GLY A 448 -13.14 18.52 3.14
N SER A 449 -13.14 17.20 2.94
CA SER A 449 -13.59 16.22 3.94
C SER A 449 -12.50 15.89 4.97
N ILE A 450 -11.22 16.05 4.60
CA ILE A 450 -10.09 16.06 5.53
C ILE A 450 -9.57 17.49 5.65
N GLU A 451 -9.53 18.01 6.88
CA GLU A 451 -9.07 19.36 7.19
C GLU A 451 -7.82 19.38 8.08
N MET A 452 -7.41 18.23 8.64
CA MET A 452 -6.13 18.09 9.33
C MET A 452 -5.32 16.94 8.75
N PHE A 453 -4.08 17.24 8.38
CA PHE A 453 -3.13 16.26 7.82
C PHE A 453 -1.81 16.30 8.58
N TRP A 454 -1.53 15.24 9.35
CA TRP A 454 -0.32 15.11 10.17
C TRP A 454 0.70 14.21 9.48
N VAL A 455 1.80 14.79 9.00
CA VAL A 455 2.90 14.10 8.34
C VAL A 455 4.02 13.79 9.34
N SER A 456 4.43 12.52 9.45
CA SER A 456 5.48 12.08 10.37
C SER A 456 6.62 11.36 9.64
N GLY A 457 7.84 11.91 9.71
CA GLY A 457 9.07 11.25 9.23
C GLY A 457 9.13 10.98 7.72
N THR A 458 8.39 11.75 6.90
CA THR A 458 8.29 11.57 5.45
C THR A 458 8.13 12.91 4.73
N ASN A 459 8.51 12.96 3.45
CA ASN A 459 8.55 14.20 2.65
C ASN A 459 7.73 14.07 1.36
N PRO A 460 6.38 14.12 1.45
CA PRO A 460 5.47 13.90 0.33
C PRO A 460 5.71 14.85 -0.86
N LEU A 461 6.18 16.08 -0.63
CA LEU A 461 6.46 17.05 -1.70
C LEU A 461 7.65 16.68 -2.60
N VAL A 462 8.34 15.58 -2.31
CA VAL A 462 9.37 15.02 -3.18
C VAL A 462 9.07 13.56 -3.52
N SER A 463 8.48 12.79 -2.59
CA SER A 463 8.32 11.34 -2.74
C SER A 463 7.02 10.87 -3.41
N LEU A 464 5.95 11.67 -3.39
CA LEU A 464 4.68 11.29 -4.03
C LEU A 464 4.71 11.49 -5.56
N PRO A 465 3.92 10.72 -6.34
CA PRO A 465 3.79 10.98 -7.76
C PRO A 465 3.01 12.28 -8.00
N HIS A 466 3.14 12.85 -9.21
CA HIS A 466 2.38 14.02 -9.65
C HIS A 466 2.49 15.22 -8.67
N LEU A 467 3.73 15.61 -8.37
CA LEU A 467 4.06 16.62 -7.35
C LEU A 467 3.32 17.95 -7.49
N TYR A 468 2.97 18.35 -8.72
CA TYR A 468 2.17 19.54 -8.97
C TYR A 468 0.83 19.53 -8.22
N ARG A 469 0.06 18.45 -8.34
CA ARG A 469 -1.23 18.30 -7.66
C ARG A 469 -1.04 18.25 -6.15
N VAL A 470 -0.05 17.48 -5.68
CA VAL A 470 0.24 17.34 -4.24
C VAL A 470 0.55 18.69 -3.61
N ARG A 471 1.39 19.52 -4.27
CA ARG A 471 1.68 20.89 -3.81
C ARG A 471 0.41 21.72 -3.69
N GLN A 472 -0.43 21.75 -4.72
CA GLN A 472 -1.68 22.52 -4.69
C GLN A 472 -2.60 22.12 -3.52
N LEU A 473 -2.73 20.82 -3.25
CA LEU A 473 -3.58 20.30 -2.19
C LEU A 473 -3.04 20.63 -0.80
N LEU A 474 -1.73 20.44 -0.57
CA LEU A 474 -1.12 20.69 0.74
C LEU A 474 -0.97 22.18 1.07
N THR A 475 -1.07 23.07 0.08
CA THR A 475 -1.06 24.53 0.29
C THR A 475 -2.45 25.15 0.43
N LYS A 476 -3.53 24.35 0.48
CA LYS A 476 -4.89 24.87 0.64
C LYS A 476 -5.05 25.66 1.96
N PRO A 477 -5.80 26.77 1.97
CA PRO A 477 -6.00 27.59 3.17
C PRO A 477 -6.83 26.87 4.26
N ASP A 478 -7.74 25.98 3.85
CA ASP A 478 -8.61 25.25 4.77
C ASP A 478 -7.94 24.03 5.41
N LEU A 479 -6.80 23.58 4.88
CA LEU A 479 -6.06 22.43 5.38
C LEU A 479 -5.06 22.86 6.47
N PHE A 480 -5.16 22.23 7.65
CA PHE A 480 -4.21 22.34 8.74
C PHE A 480 -3.16 21.21 8.64
N VAL A 481 -1.92 21.58 8.35
CA VAL A 481 -0.81 20.64 8.11
C VAL A 481 0.15 20.66 9.28
N VAL A 482 0.31 19.51 9.94
CA VAL A 482 1.30 19.29 10.99
C VAL A 482 2.44 18.46 10.42
N VAL A 483 3.69 18.87 10.60
CA VAL A 483 4.87 18.12 10.14
C VAL A 483 5.80 17.83 11.30
N GLN A 484 6.03 16.55 11.56
CA GLN A 484 6.98 16.05 12.53
C GLN A 484 8.19 15.50 11.77
N ASP A 485 9.32 16.21 11.84
CA ASP A 485 10.54 15.91 11.07
C ASP A 485 11.81 16.28 11.84
N LEU A 486 12.95 15.79 11.36
CA LEU A 486 14.29 16.06 11.90
C LEU A 486 14.86 17.38 11.37
N PHE A 487 14.47 17.76 10.15
CA PHE A 487 15.00 18.91 9.41
C PHE A 487 13.87 19.74 8.79
N LEU A 488 14.16 21.00 8.46
CA LEU A 488 13.24 21.81 7.65
C LEU A 488 13.26 21.31 6.19
N THR A 489 12.38 20.35 5.89
CA THR A 489 12.17 19.77 4.56
C THR A 489 11.23 20.62 3.72
N GLU A 490 11.08 20.27 2.43
CA GLU A 490 10.11 20.91 1.53
C GLU A 490 8.69 20.84 2.10
N THR A 491 8.30 19.69 2.68
CA THR A 491 6.99 19.53 3.31
C THR A 491 6.89 20.34 4.61
N ALA A 492 7.94 20.35 5.45
CA ALA A 492 7.95 21.15 6.67
C ALA A 492 7.87 22.66 6.38
N ALA A 493 8.46 23.12 5.27
CA ALA A 493 8.46 24.54 4.88
C ALA A 493 7.06 25.10 4.57
N ILE A 494 6.09 24.26 4.21
CA ILE A 494 4.69 24.67 3.95
C ILE A 494 3.73 24.38 5.12
N ALA A 495 4.20 23.73 6.18
CA ALA A 495 3.37 23.31 7.30
C ALA A 495 2.82 24.50 8.10
N ASP A 496 1.72 24.28 8.82
CA ASP A 496 1.21 25.22 9.83
C ASP A 496 1.93 25.06 11.17
N VAL A 497 2.25 23.81 11.53
CA VAL A 497 3.02 23.49 12.74
C VAL A 497 4.13 22.51 12.36
N VAL A 498 5.35 22.81 12.79
CA VAL A 498 6.50 21.91 12.65
C VAL A 498 6.95 21.49 14.04
N LEU A 499 7.03 20.17 14.27
CA LEU A 499 7.46 19.57 15.53
C LEU A 499 8.87 18.95 15.36
N PRO A 500 9.85 19.37 16.18
CA PRO A 500 11.21 18.83 16.10
C PRO A 500 11.28 17.42 16.70
N ALA A 501 11.63 16.43 15.87
CA ALA A 501 11.73 15.03 16.28
C ALA A 501 13.18 14.58 16.57
N ALA A 502 13.30 13.58 17.45
CA ALA A 502 14.57 12.93 17.79
C ALA A 502 14.97 11.89 16.73
N GLN A 503 16.26 11.87 16.40
CA GLN A 503 16.85 10.96 15.44
C GLN A 503 17.18 9.59 16.11
N TRP A 504 17.45 8.54 15.32
CA TRP A 504 17.66 7.15 15.81
C TRP A 504 18.71 6.95 16.92
N ALA A 505 19.72 7.81 17.03
CA ALA A 505 20.71 7.75 18.12
C ALA A 505 20.25 8.48 19.39
N GLU A 506 19.17 9.25 19.32
CA GLU A 506 18.66 10.13 20.37
C GLU A 506 17.46 9.52 21.12
N LYS A 507 17.02 8.32 20.71
CA LYS A 507 15.84 7.63 21.24
C LYS A 507 16.05 6.12 21.32
N THR A 508 15.22 5.47 22.13
CA THR A 508 15.26 4.02 22.36
C THR A 508 14.02 3.35 21.76
N GLY A 509 14.19 2.17 21.17
CA GLY A 509 13.09 1.35 20.69
C GLY A 509 13.53 0.23 19.75
N CYS A 510 12.58 -0.61 19.38
CA CYS A 510 12.79 -1.79 18.56
C CYS A 510 12.61 -1.51 17.06
N PHE A 511 13.36 -2.28 16.28
CA PHE A 511 13.44 -2.20 14.83
C PHE A 511 13.36 -3.62 14.25
N THR A 512 12.52 -3.88 13.25
CA THR A 512 12.46 -5.18 12.55
C THR A 512 12.83 -5.02 11.07
N ASN A 513 13.77 -5.84 10.59
CA ASN A 513 14.17 -5.87 9.18
C ASN A 513 13.30 -6.83 8.33
N VAL A 514 13.67 -6.96 7.04
CA VAL A 514 13.02 -7.91 6.11
C VAL A 514 13.17 -9.36 6.56
N ASP A 515 14.34 -9.72 7.10
CA ASP A 515 14.65 -11.04 7.64
C ASP A 515 13.90 -11.33 8.95
N ARG A 516 12.87 -10.55 9.30
CA ARG A 516 12.09 -10.65 10.55
C ARG A 516 12.93 -10.54 11.83
N THR A 517 14.17 -10.10 11.70
CA THR A 517 15.11 -9.90 12.81
C THR A 517 14.78 -8.58 13.49
N MET A 518 14.44 -8.66 14.78
CA MET A 518 14.23 -7.52 15.65
C MET A 518 15.53 -7.14 16.37
N HIS A 519 15.91 -5.87 16.30
CA HIS A 519 17.04 -5.28 17.01
C HIS A 519 16.54 -4.19 17.97
N LEU A 520 17.24 -4.03 19.09
CA LEU A 520 17.05 -2.91 20.01
C LEU A 520 18.04 -1.79 19.71
N SER A 521 17.53 -0.58 19.49
CA SER A 521 18.31 0.66 19.46
C SER A 521 18.22 1.35 20.81
N ARG A 522 19.37 1.65 21.42
CA ARG A 522 19.43 2.43 22.67
C ARG A 522 19.79 3.89 22.38
N LYS A 523 19.20 4.79 23.16
CA LYS A 523 19.57 6.20 23.19
C LYS A 523 21.07 6.34 23.52
N ALA A 524 21.83 6.95 22.62
CA ALA A 524 23.26 7.17 22.72
C ALA A 524 23.61 8.62 23.10
N VAL A 525 22.82 9.59 22.65
CA VAL A 525 22.99 11.02 22.93
C VAL A 525 21.64 11.68 23.22
N ASP A 526 21.65 12.87 23.80
CA ASP A 526 20.42 13.65 23.96
C ASP A 526 20.03 14.35 22.64
N PRO A 527 18.72 14.49 22.36
CA PRO A 527 18.24 15.23 21.19
C PRO A 527 18.62 16.72 21.27
N PRO A 528 18.82 17.39 20.13
CA PRO A 528 19.27 18.78 20.12
C PRO A 528 18.15 19.75 20.53
N GLY A 529 18.48 20.69 21.43
CA GLY A 529 17.55 21.73 21.87
C GLY A 529 16.36 21.16 22.63
N GLU A 530 15.16 21.42 22.13
CA GLU A 530 13.88 20.97 22.68
C GLU A 530 13.28 19.80 21.86
N ALA A 531 14.03 19.15 20.96
CA ALA A 531 13.52 18.04 20.16
C ALA A 531 13.12 16.84 21.06
N LYS A 532 12.00 16.18 20.74
CA LYS A 532 11.45 15.05 21.51
C LYS A 532 11.39 13.76 20.68
N ALA A 533 11.39 12.60 21.32
CA ALA A 533 11.16 11.35 20.59
C ALA A 533 9.74 11.31 20.02
N ASP A 534 9.54 10.67 18.87
CA ASP A 534 8.22 10.58 18.24
C ASP A 534 7.20 9.93 19.19
N LEU A 535 7.63 8.96 20.00
CA LEU A 535 6.83 8.38 21.08
C LEU A 535 6.29 9.44 22.05
N ASP A 536 7.15 10.30 22.58
CA ASP A 536 6.78 11.32 23.56
C ASP A 536 5.78 12.33 22.98
N ILE A 537 5.91 12.64 21.68
CA ILE A 537 4.99 13.54 20.97
C ILE A 537 3.60 12.93 20.89
N PHE A 538 3.49 11.64 20.54
CA PHE A 538 2.20 10.95 20.49
C PHE A 538 1.59 10.75 21.87
N LEU A 539 2.40 10.49 22.90
CA LEU A 539 1.92 10.40 24.29
C LEU A 539 1.37 11.74 24.79
N ASP A 540 2.06 12.86 24.52
CA ASP A 540 1.59 14.21 24.89
C ASP A 540 0.27 14.56 24.18
N PHE A 541 0.17 14.27 22.88
CA PHE A 541 -1.09 14.43 22.13
C PHE A 541 -2.22 13.58 22.71
N ALA A 542 -1.96 12.30 23.00
CA ALA A 542 -2.95 11.39 23.59
C ALA A 542 -3.44 11.86 24.96
N GLN A 543 -2.53 12.35 25.80
CA GLN A 543 -2.85 12.86 27.13
C GLN A 543 -3.74 14.11 27.06
N ARG A 544 -3.46 15.05 26.15
CA ARG A 544 -4.26 16.28 25.99
C ARG A 544 -5.61 16.06 25.31
N MET A 545 -5.71 15.01 24.48
CA MET A 545 -6.98 14.56 23.92
C MET A 545 -7.85 13.81 24.93
N ASP A 546 -7.30 13.36 26.06
CA ASP A 546 -7.98 12.60 27.12
C ASP A 546 -8.68 11.34 26.61
N PHE A 547 -7.97 10.50 25.84
CA PHE A 547 -8.53 9.24 25.37
C PHE A 547 -8.74 8.25 26.52
N ARG A 548 -9.97 7.74 26.65
CA ARG A 548 -10.36 6.82 27.73
C ARG A 548 -10.66 5.42 27.23
N ASN A 549 -10.32 4.43 28.05
CA ASN A 549 -10.71 3.04 27.85
C ASN A 549 -12.14 2.79 28.36
N ARG A 550 -12.63 1.55 28.19
CA ARG A 550 -13.97 1.14 28.64
C ARG A 550 -14.19 1.28 30.15
N ASP A 551 -13.13 1.14 30.94
CA ASP A 551 -13.18 1.23 32.41
C ASP A 551 -13.03 2.67 32.93
N GLY A 552 -12.96 3.66 32.03
CA GLY A 552 -12.85 5.08 32.37
C GLY A 552 -11.44 5.57 32.70
N GLY A 553 -10.43 4.71 32.62
CA GLY A 553 -9.01 5.05 32.76
C GLY A 553 -8.37 5.53 31.44
N PRO A 554 -7.11 5.98 31.48
CA PRO A 554 -6.39 6.41 30.27
C PRO A 554 -6.18 5.23 29.31
N LEU A 555 -6.49 5.44 28.03
CA LEU A 555 -6.29 4.43 26.97
C LEU A 555 -4.80 4.12 26.75
N ILE A 556 -3.94 5.14 26.90
CA ILE A 556 -2.51 5.06 26.64
C ILE A 556 -1.77 5.46 27.93
N PRO A 557 -1.59 4.54 28.90
CA PRO A 557 -1.01 4.85 30.20
C PRO A 557 0.54 4.85 30.22
N PHE A 558 1.19 4.66 29.07
CA PHE A 558 2.63 4.40 29.00
C PHE A 558 3.47 5.65 29.22
N THR A 559 4.63 5.46 29.85
CA THR A 559 5.62 6.52 30.11
C THR A 559 6.97 6.28 29.47
N ASN A 560 7.27 5.04 29.11
CA ASN A 560 8.55 4.64 28.53
C ASN A 560 8.36 3.58 27.43
N PRO A 561 9.33 3.43 26.50
CA PRO A 561 9.19 2.49 25.38
C PRO A 561 9.11 1.02 25.81
N GLU A 562 9.70 0.64 26.95
CA GLU A 562 9.67 -0.74 27.43
C GLU A 562 8.26 -1.18 27.86
N GLU A 563 7.50 -0.30 28.52
CA GLU A 563 6.08 -0.53 28.82
C GLU A 563 5.25 -0.74 27.55
N VAL A 564 5.51 0.05 26.50
CA VAL A 564 4.85 -0.10 25.19
C VAL A 564 5.19 -1.44 24.56
N PHE A 565 6.45 -1.87 24.67
CA PHE A 565 6.90 -3.16 24.16
C PHE A 565 6.25 -4.34 24.90
N GLU A 566 6.07 -4.25 26.21
CA GLU A 566 5.37 -5.27 26.99
C GLU A 566 3.88 -5.37 26.63
N GLU A 567 3.22 -4.25 26.30
CA GLU A 567 1.87 -4.30 25.76
C GLU A 567 1.84 -4.89 24.34
N TRP A 568 2.82 -4.54 23.50
CA TRP A 568 2.95 -5.10 22.17
C TRP A 568 3.08 -6.63 22.18
N LYS A 569 3.80 -7.20 23.15
CA LYS A 569 3.90 -8.67 23.32
C LYS A 569 2.52 -9.31 23.46
N LYS A 570 1.61 -8.71 24.24
CA LYS A 570 0.23 -9.19 24.40
C LYS A 570 -0.53 -9.11 23.08
N MET A 571 -0.36 -8.03 22.33
CA MET A 571 -0.99 -7.87 21.01
C MET A 571 -0.47 -8.88 19.98
N SER A 572 0.80 -9.25 20.04
CA SER A 572 1.44 -10.22 19.14
C SER A 572 1.16 -11.69 19.49
N TYR A 573 0.69 -11.98 20.70
CA TYR A 573 0.55 -13.33 21.23
C TYR A 573 -0.37 -14.22 20.36
N GLY A 574 0.11 -15.42 20.01
CA GLY A 574 -0.64 -16.38 19.20
C GLY A 574 -0.85 -15.97 17.74
N ARG A 575 -0.13 -14.95 17.26
CA ARG A 575 -0.14 -14.49 15.85
C ARG A 575 1.17 -14.90 15.14
N PRO A 576 1.28 -14.77 13.80
CA PRO A 576 2.50 -15.18 13.08
C PRO A 576 3.79 -14.53 13.60
N LEU A 577 3.67 -13.32 14.13
CA LEU A 577 4.75 -12.49 14.67
C LEU A 577 4.89 -12.57 16.19
N ASP A 578 4.45 -13.66 16.81
CA ASP A 578 4.49 -13.82 18.26
C ASP A 578 5.88 -13.51 18.82
N CYS A 579 5.95 -12.49 19.68
CA CYS A 579 7.16 -12.02 20.35
C CYS A 579 7.07 -12.23 21.87
N SER A 580 6.21 -13.13 22.35
CA SER A 580 5.89 -13.30 23.77
C SER A 580 7.10 -13.62 24.66
N ASP A 581 8.08 -14.36 24.14
CA ASP A 581 9.31 -14.70 24.88
C ASP A 581 10.45 -13.70 24.64
N LEU A 582 10.22 -12.64 23.87
CA LEU A 582 11.19 -11.58 23.60
C LEU A 582 11.19 -10.54 24.73
N THR A 583 12.38 -10.08 25.13
CA THR A 583 12.55 -9.02 26.13
C THR A 583 13.66 -8.06 25.70
N TYR A 584 13.65 -6.84 26.23
CA TYR A 584 14.73 -5.89 26.03
C TYR A 584 16.08 -6.43 26.51
N GLU A 585 16.09 -7.22 27.59
CA GLU A 585 17.29 -7.90 28.09
C GLU A 585 17.85 -8.87 27.06
N LYS A 586 17.01 -9.73 26.45
CA LYS A 586 17.44 -10.66 25.39
C LYS A 586 17.99 -9.95 24.15
N LEU A 587 17.43 -8.79 23.81
CA LEU A 587 17.89 -7.96 22.69
C LEU A 587 19.13 -7.11 23.03
N SER A 588 19.53 -7.05 24.30
CA SER A 588 20.66 -6.24 24.77
C SER A 588 21.97 -7.03 24.75
N GLY A 589 23.05 -6.40 24.29
CA GLY A 589 24.39 -7.00 24.29
C GLY A 589 24.65 -8.05 23.20
N GLY A 590 23.61 -8.61 22.59
CA GLY A 590 23.67 -9.66 21.55
C GLY A 590 23.40 -9.20 20.11
N SER A 591 23.03 -10.16 19.27
CA SER A 591 22.47 -9.95 17.92
C SER A 591 20.96 -9.69 18.01
N GLY A 592 20.35 -9.18 16.95
CA GLY A 592 18.89 -9.21 16.82
C GLY A 592 18.34 -10.64 16.72
N ILE A 593 17.08 -10.82 17.09
CA ILE A 593 16.37 -12.11 17.17
C ILE A 593 15.22 -12.12 16.17
N GLN A 594 15.05 -13.21 15.42
CA GLN A 594 13.96 -13.35 14.46
C GLN A 594 12.65 -13.75 15.13
N TRP A 595 11.53 -13.12 14.77
CA TRP A 595 10.22 -13.66 15.13
C TRP A 595 9.76 -14.74 14.14
N PRO A 596 8.93 -15.72 14.55
CA PRO A 596 8.30 -15.87 15.88
C PRO A 596 9.30 -16.29 16.97
N CYS A 597 9.17 -15.67 18.14
CA CYS A 597 9.95 -15.95 19.35
C CYS A 597 8.98 -16.32 20.49
N THR A 598 8.79 -17.63 20.67
CA THR A 598 7.83 -18.23 21.61
C THR A 598 8.56 -19.12 22.60
N LYS A 599 7.84 -19.72 23.56
CA LYS A 599 8.42 -20.71 24.50
C LYS A 599 9.04 -21.93 23.79
N GLU A 600 8.53 -22.31 22.62
CA GLU A 600 9.07 -23.40 21.81
C GLU A 600 10.32 -22.96 21.04
N TYR A 601 10.36 -21.69 20.61
CA TYR A 601 11.45 -21.10 19.85
C TYR A 601 12.01 -19.86 20.56
N PRO A 602 12.69 -20.00 21.71
CA PRO A 602 13.08 -18.88 22.57
C PRO A 602 14.18 -17.98 21.99
N PHE A 603 14.81 -18.43 20.89
CA PHE A 603 15.82 -17.69 20.11
C PHE A 603 15.33 -17.37 18.70
N GLY A 604 14.03 -17.47 18.45
CA GLY A 604 13.44 -17.24 17.15
C GLY A 604 13.43 -18.46 16.24
N LYS A 605 12.67 -18.36 15.15
CA LYS A 605 12.57 -19.39 14.11
C LYS A 605 13.12 -18.90 12.77
N GLU A 606 14.16 -19.59 12.27
CA GLU A 606 14.91 -19.18 11.07
C GLU A 606 14.04 -19.11 9.81
N ARG A 607 13.18 -20.10 9.58
CA ARG A 607 12.33 -20.21 8.38
C ARG A 607 10.88 -20.47 8.77
N LEU A 608 9.95 -19.87 8.05
CA LEU A 608 8.53 -20.25 8.18
C LEU A 608 8.23 -21.43 7.26
N PHE A 609 7.17 -22.16 7.61
CA PHE A 609 6.56 -23.20 6.78
C PHE A 609 7.48 -24.41 6.50
N ASP A 610 8.43 -24.69 7.38
CA ASP A 610 9.23 -25.92 7.39
C ASP A 610 8.37 -27.19 7.63
N ASP A 611 7.19 -27.03 8.22
CA ASP A 611 6.16 -28.04 8.40
C ASP A 611 5.14 -28.14 7.25
N GLY A 612 5.25 -27.27 6.25
CA GLY A 612 4.34 -27.20 5.11
C GLY A 612 2.93 -26.69 5.45
N LYS A 613 2.73 -26.03 6.60
CA LYS A 613 1.46 -25.43 7.01
C LYS A 613 1.50 -23.91 6.90
N PHE A 614 0.62 -23.35 6.10
CA PHE A 614 0.52 -21.92 5.83
C PHE A 614 -0.56 -21.26 6.68
N PHE A 615 -0.49 -19.93 6.83
CA PHE A 615 -1.44 -19.14 7.62
C PHE A 615 -2.75 -18.83 6.85
N THR A 616 -3.24 -19.81 6.09
CA THR A 616 -4.38 -19.69 5.18
C THR A 616 -5.70 -20.25 5.74
N ASP A 617 -5.71 -20.68 6.99
CA ASP A 617 -6.95 -21.08 7.67
C ASP A 617 -7.88 -19.88 7.84
N THR A 618 -9.18 -20.06 7.54
CA THR A 618 -10.18 -18.98 7.51
C THR A 618 -10.26 -18.19 8.82
N ASP A 619 -10.10 -18.87 9.96
CA ASP A 619 -10.17 -18.22 11.27
C ASP A 619 -8.86 -17.58 11.71
N TYR A 620 -7.76 -17.80 10.97
CA TYR A 620 -6.42 -17.35 11.33
C TYR A 620 -5.84 -16.33 10.34
N CYS A 621 -6.17 -16.43 9.05
CA CYS A 621 -5.59 -15.63 7.99
C CYS A 621 -5.82 -14.12 8.19
N GLU A 622 -4.87 -13.32 7.72
CA GLU A 622 -4.91 -11.86 7.78
C GLU A 622 -5.85 -11.26 6.73
N SER A 623 -6.05 -11.96 5.61
CA SER A 623 -6.94 -11.54 4.54
C SER A 623 -7.52 -12.74 3.82
N TYR A 624 -8.78 -12.61 3.37
CA TYR A 624 -9.40 -13.56 2.45
C TYR A 624 -8.91 -13.41 1.01
N GLY A 625 -7.97 -12.50 0.74
CA GLY A 625 -7.38 -12.30 -0.57
C GLY A 625 -8.26 -11.47 -1.51
N HIS A 626 -7.74 -11.27 -2.73
CA HIS A 626 -8.34 -10.41 -3.74
C HIS A 626 -8.33 -11.07 -5.11
N ASP A 627 -9.24 -10.63 -5.97
CA ASP A 627 -9.05 -10.76 -7.41
C ASP A 627 -7.89 -9.86 -7.85
N LEU A 628 -6.85 -10.44 -8.44
CA LEU A 628 -5.62 -9.72 -8.80
C LEU A 628 -5.80 -8.71 -9.94
N GLU A 629 -6.85 -8.85 -10.74
CA GLU A 629 -7.11 -8.04 -11.92
C GLU A 629 -8.04 -6.86 -11.64
N THR A 630 -9.05 -7.08 -10.80
CA THR A 630 -10.03 -6.06 -10.42
C THR A 630 -9.66 -5.38 -9.11
N GLY A 631 -8.92 -6.06 -8.23
CA GLY A 631 -8.63 -5.61 -6.87
C GLY A 631 -9.77 -5.83 -5.90
N THR A 632 -10.83 -6.56 -6.29
CA THR A 632 -12.00 -6.77 -5.44
C THR A 632 -11.64 -7.75 -4.31
N PRO A 633 -11.88 -7.38 -3.03
CA PRO A 633 -11.69 -8.29 -1.91
C PRO A 633 -12.63 -9.49 -2.02
N LEU A 634 -12.13 -10.68 -1.71
CA LEU A 634 -12.94 -11.88 -1.65
C LEU A 634 -13.78 -11.88 -0.38
N THR A 635 -15.02 -12.36 -0.51
CA THR A 635 -15.89 -12.61 0.65
C THR A 635 -15.44 -13.88 1.38
N LYS A 636 -15.80 -14.00 2.66
CA LYS A 636 -15.54 -15.21 3.46
C LYS A 636 -16.00 -16.50 2.73
N GLY A 637 -17.21 -16.49 2.16
CA GLY A 637 -17.75 -17.66 1.45
C GLY A 637 -16.97 -18.03 0.19
N GLN A 638 -16.45 -17.04 -0.56
CA GLN A 638 -15.57 -17.30 -1.71
C GLN A 638 -14.23 -17.89 -1.27
N TYR A 639 -13.68 -17.43 -0.15
CA TYR A 639 -12.44 -17.97 0.42
C TYR A 639 -12.60 -19.41 0.90
N GLU A 640 -13.68 -19.70 1.62
CA GLU A 640 -14.01 -21.06 2.05
C GLU A 640 -14.22 -22.00 0.86
N ALA A 641 -14.81 -21.52 -0.24
CA ALA A 641 -14.98 -22.31 -1.47
C ALA A 641 -13.64 -22.69 -2.14
N MET A 642 -12.58 -21.89 -1.96
CA MET A 642 -11.23 -22.26 -2.43
C MET A 642 -10.59 -23.37 -1.58
N ASN A 643 -11.13 -23.63 -0.39
CA ASN A 643 -10.67 -24.63 0.58
C ASN A 643 -9.13 -24.63 0.77
N PRO A 644 -8.54 -23.50 1.19
CA PRO A 644 -7.10 -23.41 1.40
C PRO A 644 -6.62 -24.36 2.50
N ALA A 645 -7.29 -24.41 3.67
CA ALA A 645 -7.05 -25.38 4.75
C ALA A 645 -5.56 -25.58 5.10
N GLY A 646 -4.85 -24.48 5.35
CA GLY A 646 -3.42 -24.48 5.67
C GLY A 646 -2.50 -24.73 4.48
N ARG A 647 -3.00 -24.79 3.24
CA ARG A 647 -2.20 -24.87 2.00
C ARG A 647 -1.94 -23.49 1.42
N ALA A 648 -0.81 -23.33 0.73
CA ALA A 648 -0.50 -22.11 -0.01
C ALA A 648 -1.38 -21.98 -1.26
N ILE A 649 -1.63 -20.74 -1.69
CA ILE A 649 -2.55 -20.42 -2.78
C ILE A 649 -1.75 -19.97 -3.99
N LEU A 650 -1.88 -20.68 -5.11
CA LEU A 650 -1.39 -20.21 -6.41
C LEU A 650 -2.39 -19.19 -6.96
N LYS A 651 -1.90 -18.00 -7.29
CA LYS A 651 -2.73 -16.93 -7.83
C LYS A 651 -2.44 -16.73 -9.31
N ALA A 652 -3.49 -16.77 -10.13
CA ALA A 652 -3.39 -16.53 -11.57
C ALA A 652 -3.80 -15.09 -11.93
N ALA A 653 -3.20 -14.53 -12.98
CA ALA A 653 -3.59 -13.23 -13.53
C ALA A 653 -3.14 -13.11 -14.98
N HIS A 654 -3.97 -12.50 -15.84
CA HIS A 654 -3.56 -12.17 -17.20
C HIS A 654 -2.75 -10.87 -17.26
N TYR A 655 -1.78 -10.82 -18.16
CA TYR A 655 -1.08 -9.60 -18.52
C TYR A 655 -2.02 -8.59 -19.18
N ARG A 656 -1.98 -7.36 -18.69
CA ARG A 656 -2.65 -6.18 -19.23
C ARG A 656 -1.58 -5.17 -19.60
N LYS A 657 -1.78 -4.49 -20.73
CA LYS A 657 -0.85 -3.45 -21.16
C LYS A 657 -0.82 -2.28 -20.16
N PRO A 658 0.34 -1.63 -19.94
CA PRO A 658 0.42 -0.39 -19.17
C PRO A 658 -0.49 0.69 -19.75
N TRP A 659 -1.04 1.55 -18.88
CA TRP A 659 -1.93 2.63 -19.28
C TRP A 659 -1.19 3.74 -20.03
N GLU A 660 0.03 4.04 -19.59
CA GLU A 660 0.94 4.95 -20.28
C GLU A 660 2.06 4.15 -20.92
N SER A 661 2.09 4.15 -22.25
CA SER A 661 3.17 3.61 -23.07
C SER A 661 3.72 4.72 -23.98
N PRO A 662 4.98 4.62 -24.45
CA PRO A 662 5.53 5.52 -25.43
C PRO A 662 4.72 5.56 -26.73
N ASP A 663 4.64 6.74 -27.30
CA ASP A 663 4.01 7.05 -28.58
C ASP A 663 4.91 7.98 -29.41
N GLU A 664 4.39 8.51 -30.52
CA GLU A 664 5.15 9.41 -31.40
C GLU A 664 5.55 10.73 -30.71
N GLU A 665 4.76 11.21 -29.74
CA GLU A 665 5.02 12.46 -29.02
C GLU A 665 6.01 12.25 -27.86
N PHE A 666 5.89 11.13 -27.14
CA PHE A 666 6.71 10.76 -26.00
C PHE A 666 7.37 9.37 -26.22
N PRO A 667 8.47 9.29 -26.99
CA PRO A 667 9.00 8.03 -27.51
C PRO A 667 9.81 7.19 -26.50
N PHE A 668 10.18 7.74 -25.33
CA PHE A 668 11.02 7.05 -24.36
C PHE A 668 10.22 6.54 -23.15
N TYR A 669 10.53 5.32 -22.70
CA TYR A 669 10.07 4.83 -21.39
C TYR A 669 10.88 5.50 -20.27
N LEU A 670 10.20 6.04 -19.26
CA LEU A 670 10.81 6.54 -18.04
C LEU A 670 10.72 5.50 -16.91
N SER A 671 11.84 5.27 -16.24
CA SER A 671 11.86 4.63 -14.92
C SER A 671 12.60 5.48 -13.91
N THR A 672 12.14 5.46 -12.66
CA THR A 672 12.84 6.13 -11.55
C THR A 672 13.59 5.11 -10.69
N GLY A 673 14.51 5.52 -9.82
CA GLY A 673 15.04 4.58 -8.83
C GLY A 673 16.14 5.12 -7.95
N ARG A 674 16.92 4.19 -7.37
CA ARG A 674 17.89 4.50 -6.32
C ARG A 674 19.33 4.45 -6.81
N ASN A 675 20.18 5.24 -6.17
CA ASN A 675 21.63 5.10 -6.22
C ASN A 675 22.15 4.49 -4.90
N VAL A 676 23.46 4.25 -4.84
CA VAL A 676 24.10 3.60 -3.69
C VAL A 676 24.39 4.55 -2.52
N PHE A 677 24.57 5.85 -2.79
CA PHE A 677 25.05 6.83 -1.80
C PHE A 677 23.93 7.55 -1.05
N HIS A 678 22.78 7.77 -1.70
CA HIS A 678 21.68 8.53 -1.14
C HIS A 678 20.52 7.67 -0.67
N PHE A 679 19.86 8.14 0.39
CA PHE A 679 18.66 7.53 0.93
C PHE A 679 17.49 8.48 0.75
N HIS A 680 16.45 8.01 0.06
CA HIS A 680 15.22 8.76 -0.26
C HIS A 680 15.52 10.21 -0.66
N THR A 681 14.87 11.19 -0.05
CA THR A 681 14.95 12.62 -0.39
C THR A 681 16.25 13.29 0.07
N ARG A 682 17.25 12.49 0.48
CA ARG A 682 18.61 12.93 0.79
C ARG A 682 18.72 13.88 1.99
N THR A 683 17.64 14.12 2.73
CA THR A 683 17.64 14.98 3.93
C THR A 683 18.63 14.50 4.99
N LYS A 684 18.86 13.19 5.11
CA LYS A 684 19.92 12.62 5.97
C LYS A 684 21.26 12.53 5.25
N THR A 685 21.31 11.86 4.09
CA THR A 685 22.58 11.51 3.43
C THR A 685 23.28 12.67 2.72
N GLY A 686 22.54 13.68 2.25
CA GLY A 686 23.13 14.86 1.56
C GLY A 686 23.87 15.80 2.50
N ARG A 687 23.62 15.69 3.81
CA ARG A 687 24.37 16.41 4.85
C ARG A 687 25.72 15.77 5.16
N SER A 688 25.95 14.53 4.73
CA SER A 688 27.27 13.90 4.78
C SER A 688 28.11 14.36 3.58
N LYS A 689 29.15 15.16 3.83
CA LYS A 689 30.05 15.67 2.77
C LYS A 689 30.63 14.56 1.89
N ARG A 690 30.98 13.39 2.48
CA ARG A 690 31.51 12.25 1.72
C ARG A 690 30.48 11.69 0.73
N LEU A 691 29.24 11.47 1.18
CA LEU A 691 28.16 10.94 0.32
C LEU A 691 27.71 11.97 -0.71
N GLN A 692 27.57 13.24 -0.31
CA GLN A 692 27.17 14.32 -1.21
C GLN A 692 28.21 14.58 -2.31
N ASN A 693 29.50 14.48 -2.01
CA ASN A 693 30.55 14.64 -3.02
C ASN A 693 30.61 13.48 -4.01
N ALA A 694 30.17 12.28 -3.62
CA ALA A 694 30.15 11.10 -4.49
C ALA A 694 29.04 11.17 -5.56
N ASP A 695 27.90 11.79 -5.24
CA ASP A 695 26.79 11.99 -6.19
C ASP A 695 26.07 13.30 -5.88
N LYS A 696 26.45 14.38 -6.57
CA LYS A 696 26.08 15.76 -6.18
C LYS A 696 24.70 16.18 -6.68
N ASP A 697 24.32 15.76 -7.89
CA ASP A 697 23.12 16.25 -8.56
C ASP A 697 22.43 15.15 -9.38
N ALA A 698 21.13 15.36 -9.66
CA ALA A 698 20.35 14.44 -10.47
C ALA A 698 20.87 14.40 -11.91
N CYS A 699 20.82 13.24 -12.55
CA CYS A 699 21.18 13.07 -13.95
C CYS A 699 20.14 12.21 -14.69
N LEU A 700 19.98 12.47 -15.98
CA LEU A 700 19.23 11.62 -16.89
C LEU A 700 20.17 10.53 -17.43
N VAL A 701 19.91 9.28 -17.08
CA VAL A 701 20.64 8.13 -17.61
C VAL A 701 20.00 7.65 -18.90
N ILE A 702 20.79 7.60 -19.98
CA ILE A 702 20.38 7.19 -21.32
C ILE A 702 21.43 6.25 -21.95
N CYS A 703 21.04 5.45 -22.95
CA CYS A 703 22.00 4.62 -23.68
C CYS A 703 22.79 5.46 -24.69
N GLN A 704 23.98 5.00 -25.07
CA GLN A 704 24.85 5.72 -26.01
C GLN A 704 24.18 5.91 -27.38
N ALA A 705 23.50 4.88 -27.90
CA ALA A 705 22.84 4.95 -29.21
C ALA A 705 21.72 6.00 -29.27
N ASP A 706 20.90 6.10 -28.22
CA ASP A 706 19.85 7.13 -28.15
C ASP A 706 20.45 8.54 -27.95
N ALA A 707 21.56 8.66 -27.21
CA ALA A 707 22.26 9.93 -27.06
C ALA A 707 22.83 10.43 -28.40
N ASP A 708 23.40 9.51 -29.20
CA ASP A 708 23.93 9.82 -30.53
C ASP A 708 22.80 10.22 -31.51
N GLU A 709 21.65 9.53 -31.48
CA GLU A 709 20.47 9.85 -32.28
C GLU A 709 19.84 11.21 -31.92
N LEU A 710 19.86 11.57 -30.63
CA LEU A 710 19.43 12.89 -30.15
C LEU A 710 20.50 13.98 -30.32
N GLY A 711 21.74 13.60 -30.68
CA GLY A 711 22.89 14.47 -30.80
C GLY A 711 23.28 15.17 -29.50
N VAL A 712 23.12 14.51 -28.35
CA VAL A 712 23.45 15.03 -27.01
C VAL A 712 24.68 14.34 -26.44
N THR A 713 25.51 15.08 -25.72
CA THR A 713 26.76 14.58 -25.13
C THR A 713 26.65 14.37 -23.62
N ASN A 714 27.55 13.55 -23.06
CA ASN A 714 27.59 13.31 -21.63
C ASN A 714 27.92 14.60 -20.86
N GLY A 715 27.08 14.97 -19.89
CA GLY A 715 27.15 16.21 -19.13
C GLY A 715 26.35 17.38 -19.73
N GLU A 716 25.85 17.25 -20.95
CA GLU A 716 25.01 18.27 -21.59
C GLU A 716 23.64 18.36 -20.91
N MET A 717 23.14 19.58 -20.77
CA MET A 717 21.85 19.85 -20.13
C MET A 717 20.70 19.60 -21.10
N VAL A 718 19.70 18.84 -20.67
CA VAL A 718 18.50 18.55 -21.46
C VAL A 718 17.23 18.79 -20.65
N ILE A 719 16.12 19.01 -21.36
CA ILE A 719 14.79 19.07 -20.79
C ILE A 719 14.12 17.73 -21.03
N VAL A 720 13.64 17.10 -19.96
CA VAL A 720 12.84 15.88 -20.01
C VAL A 720 11.40 16.27 -19.73
N ARG A 721 10.51 16.05 -20.69
CA ARG A 721 9.09 16.36 -20.58
C ARG A 721 8.24 15.10 -20.50
N SER A 722 7.23 15.12 -19.65
CA SER A 722 6.11 14.18 -19.67
C SER A 722 4.81 14.94 -19.90
N ARG A 723 3.69 14.22 -20.01
CA ARG A 723 2.35 14.82 -20.09
C ARG A 723 1.95 15.68 -18.88
N ARG A 724 2.68 15.57 -17.76
CA ARG A 724 2.34 16.20 -16.47
C ARG A 724 3.26 17.36 -16.11
N GLY A 725 4.53 17.28 -16.52
CA GLY A 725 5.54 18.21 -16.08
C GLY A 725 6.84 18.05 -16.85
N GLN A 726 7.83 18.83 -16.44
CA GLN A 726 9.15 18.84 -17.06
C GLN A 726 10.22 19.02 -15.99
N VAL A 727 11.38 18.45 -16.26
CA VAL A 727 12.60 18.63 -15.46
C VAL A 727 13.74 18.94 -16.40
N GLU A 728 14.73 19.64 -15.88
CA GLU A 728 15.96 19.93 -16.58
C GLU A 728 17.06 19.12 -15.89
N LEU A 729 17.88 18.37 -16.61
CA LEU A 729 18.88 17.42 -16.07
C LEU A 729 20.12 17.30 -16.98
N PRO A 730 21.34 17.14 -16.43
CA PRO A 730 22.50 16.73 -17.22
C PRO A 730 22.36 15.27 -17.68
N VAL A 731 22.79 15.00 -18.90
CA VAL A 731 22.81 13.65 -19.49
C VAL A 731 23.97 12.84 -18.93
N LYS A 732 23.72 11.56 -18.62
CA LYS A 732 24.72 10.56 -18.31
C LYS A 732 24.54 9.33 -19.19
N THR A 733 25.58 8.92 -19.93
CA THR A 733 25.49 7.70 -20.73
C THR A 733 25.92 6.47 -19.91
N GLU A 734 25.03 5.47 -19.80
CA GLU A 734 25.31 4.19 -19.12
C GLU A 734 24.62 3.00 -19.84
N GLY A 735 24.87 1.77 -19.37
CA GLY A 735 24.28 0.54 -19.90
C GLY A 735 22.79 0.36 -19.59
N ILE A 736 21.94 1.04 -20.35
CA ILE A 736 20.47 0.89 -20.36
C ILE A 736 19.99 0.47 -21.75
N SER A 737 18.81 -0.15 -21.83
CA SER A 737 18.22 -0.59 -23.09
C SER A 737 17.82 0.60 -23.98
N LYS A 738 17.90 0.45 -25.30
CA LYS A 738 17.46 1.49 -26.25
C LYS A 738 15.99 1.85 -26.03
N GLY A 739 15.65 3.14 -26.08
CA GLY A 739 14.29 3.66 -25.83
C GLY A 739 13.89 3.72 -24.35
N HIS A 740 14.83 3.48 -23.43
CA HIS A 740 14.59 3.49 -21.99
C HIS A 740 15.53 4.47 -21.28
N VAL A 741 14.95 5.35 -20.47
CA VAL A 741 15.67 6.33 -19.67
C VAL A 741 15.44 6.14 -18.17
N PHE A 742 16.42 6.56 -17.38
CA PHE A 742 16.39 6.43 -15.93
C PHE A 742 16.74 7.73 -15.20
N ILE A 743 15.97 8.09 -14.18
CA ILE A 743 16.24 9.26 -13.34
C ILE A 743 16.23 8.85 -11.84
N PRO A 744 17.27 9.16 -11.05
CA PRO A 744 17.24 8.94 -9.62
C PRO A 744 16.24 9.90 -8.93
N PHE A 745 15.37 9.39 -8.06
CA PHE A 745 14.33 10.22 -7.41
C PHE A 745 14.83 10.97 -6.16
N HIS A 746 16.12 10.86 -5.82
CA HIS A 746 16.66 11.33 -4.55
C HIS A 746 16.66 12.85 -4.36
N PHE A 747 16.51 13.60 -5.44
CA PHE A 747 16.81 15.02 -5.50
C PHE A 747 15.51 15.83 -5.43
N GLY A 748 15.30 16.48 -4.28
CA GLY A 748 14.25 17.48 -4.06
C GLY A 748 14.76 18.91 -4.29
N TYR A 749 14.28 19.86 -3.50
CA TYR A 749 14.56 21.29 -3.64
C TYR A 749 15.21 21.94 -2.41
N TRP A 750 15.30 21.25 -1.27
CA TRP A 750 15.84 21.83 -0.01
C TRP A 750 17.30 22.33 -0.11
N ASP A 751 18.11 21.74 -1.01
CA ASP A 751 19.49 22.17 -1.28
C ASP A 751 19.69 22.80 -2.67
N SER A 752 18.61 23.05 -3.41
CA SER A 752 18.69 23.70 -4.73
C SER A 752 19.06 25.17 -4.56
N LYS A 753 20.00 25.63 -5.39
CA LYS A 753 20.45 27.04 -5.47
C LYS A 753 20.18 27.65 -6.84
N ASP A 754 19.90 26.80 -7.82
CA ASP A 754 19.75 27.09 -9.24
C ASP A 754 18.28 27.24 -9.66
N GLN A 755 17.32 27.03 -8.75
CA GLN A 755 15.87 27.11 -9.01
C GLN A 755 15.37 26.16 -10.12
N ARG A 756 16.14 25.11 -10.41
CA ARG A 756 15.87 24.17 -11.50
C ARG A 756 14.99 23.01 -11.03
N ALA A 757 13.98 22.68 -11.83
CA ALA A 757 13.18 21.48 -11.58
C ALA A 757 14.03 20.22 -11.85
N ARG A 758 14.32 19.44 -10.82
CA ARG A 758 15.15 18.23 -10.90
C ARG A 758 14.53 16.98 -10.25
N ALA A 759 13.36 17.13 -9.60
CA ALA A 759 12.71 16.01 -8.93
C ALA A 759 12.04 15.08 -9.94
N ALA A 760 12.45 13.81 -9.97
CA ALA A 760 11.94 12.82 -10.93
C ALA A 760 10.41 12.66 -10.89
N ASN A 761 9.81 12.83 -9.70
CA ASN A 761 8.38 12.64 -9.49
C ASN A 761 7.50 13.77 -10.06
N GLU A 762 8.09 14.88 -10.56
CA GLU A 762 7.39 15.84 -11.41
C GLU A 762 6.91 15.19 -12.73
N LEU A 763 7.59 14.12 -13.17
CA LEU A 763 7.29 13.43 -14.42
C LEU A 763 6.37 12.22 -14.23
N THR A 764 6.29 11.64 -13.04
CA THR A 764 5.64 10.33 -12.80
C THR A 764 4.11 10.41 -12.82
N ILE A 765 3.48 9.34 -13.29
CA ILE A 765 2.02 9.22 -13.39
C ILE A 765 1.39 8.88 -12.04
N GLU A 766 0.19 9.41 -11.82
CA GLU A 766 -0.68 9.06 -10.70
C GLU A 766 -1.48 7.78 -11.00
N GLN A 767 -0.79 6.64 -11.06
CA GLN A 767 -1.41 5.33 -11.30
C GLN A 767 -0.98 4.36 -10.20
N TRP A 768 -1.88 3.44 -9.81
CA TRP A 768 -1.62 2.47 -8.76
C TRP A 768 -2.06 1.04 -9.13
N ASP A 769 -1.47 0.07 -8.44
CA ASP A 769 -1.83 -1.34 -8.53
C ASP A 769 -3.22 -1.61 -7.91
N PRO A 770 -4.08 -2.44 -8.53
CA PRO A 770 -5.46 -2.64 -8.07
C PRO A 770 -5.58 -3.32 -6.71
N VAL A 771 -4.59 -4.09 -6.23
CA VAL A 771 -4.68 -4.78 -4.93
C VAL A 771 -3.91 -4.02 -3.86
N SER A 772 -2.63 -3.74 -4.10
CA SER A 772 -1.75 -3.12 -3.11
C SER A 772 -1.88 -1.61 -3.03
N LYS A 773 -2.49 -0.96 -4.03
CA LYS A 773 -2.56 0.50 -4.21
C LYS A 773 -1.21 1.21 -4.23
N GLN A 774 -0.15 0.45 -4.48
CA GLN A 774 1.19 1.01 -4.64
C GLN A 774 1.28 1.79 -5.96
N PRO A 775 1.80 3.03 -5.96
CA PRO A 775 1.96 3.80 -7.18
C PRO A 775 3.02 3.24 -8.13
N MET A 776 2.77 3.39 -9.43
CA MET A 776 3.62 2.86 -10.49
C MET A 776 4.71 3.87 -10.91
N PHE A 777 5.76 4.01 -10.09
CA PHE A 777 6.89 4.91 -10.36
C PHE A 777 7.87 4.41 -11.45
N LYS A 778 7.78 3.14 -11.86
CA LYS A 778 8.63 2.52 -12.89
C LYS A 778 7.94 2.44 -14.26
N SER A 779 6.92 3.27 -14.45
CA SER A 779 6.20 3.43 -15.71
C SER A 779 6.01 4.91 -16.01
N GLY A 780 6.25 5.29 -17.25
CA GLY A 780 5.96 6.61 -17.78
C GLY A 780 6.48 6.74 -19.20
N ALA A 781 5.95 7.72 -19.93
CA ALA A 781 6.42 8.10 -21.25
C ALA A 781 7.00 9.52 -21.20
N VAL A 782 8.16 9.74 -21.80
CA VAL A 782 8.84 11.03 -21.83
C VAL A 782 9.44 11.36 -23.20
N ARG A 783 9.65 12.66 -23.42
CA ARG A 783 10.42 13.22 -24.53
C ARG A 783 11.64 13.94 -23.98
N ILE A 784 12.74 13.87 -24.73
CA ILE A 784 13.98 14.59 -24.42
C ILE A 784 14.16 15.71 -25.44
N GLU A 785 14.47 16.90 -24.96
CA GLU A 785 14.75 18.10 -25.76
C GLU A 785 16.10 18.69 -25.35
N LYS A 786 16.83 19.24 -26.33
CA LYS A 786 18.05 20.00 -26.04
C LYS A 786 17.72 21.26 -25.26
N CYS A 787 18.50 21.56 -24.23
CA CYS A 787 18.35 22.81 -23.47
C CYS A 787 19.11 23.93 -24.19
N VAL A 788 18.40 24.79 -24.93
CA VAL A 788 18.98 25.97 -25.59
C VAL A 788 18.72 27.19 -24.71
N GLN A 789 19.60 27.45 -23.74
CA GLN A 789 19.58 28.64 -22.86
C GLN A 789 20.80 29.52 -23.14
N LYS A 790 20.63 30.85 -23.08
CA LYS A 790 21.77 31.79 -23.06
C LYS A 790 22.36 31.91 -21.65
N GLU A 791 23.64 32.23 -21.54
CA GLU A 791 24.28 32.52 -20.25
C GLU A 791 23.48 33.60 -19.48
N ASN A 792 23.15 33.33 -18.22
CA ASN A 792 22.38 34.17 -17.28
C ASN A 792 20.85 34.24 -17.49
N GLU A 793 20.27 33.43 -18.38
CA GLU A 793 18.81 33.26 -18.40
C GLU A 793 18.33 32.33 -17.27
N PRO A 794 17.14 32.58 -16.68
CA PRO A 794 16.58 31.67 -15.69
C PRO A 794 16.28 30.30 -16.31
N PRO A 795 16.30 29.20 -15.52
CA PRO A 795 16.06 27.87 -16.06
C PRO A 795 14.69 27.80 -16.74
N ILE A 796 14.64 27.17 -17.91
CA ILE A 796 13.42 26.93 -18.68
C ILE A 796 12.42 26.14 -17.84
N SER A 797 12.91 25.15 -17.07
CA SER A 797 12.10 24.43 -16.10
C SER A 797 12.41 24.90 -14.68
N ARG A 798 11.63 25.86 -14.19
CA ARG A 798 11.70 26.33 -12.80
C ARG A 798 11.06 25.33 -11.83
N GLU A 799 11.69 25.18 -10.68
CA GLU A 799 11.07 24.51 -9.54
C GLU A 799 9.86 25.31 -9.03
N ARG A 800 8.86 24.60 -8.52
CA ARG A 800 7.58 25.18 -8.06
C ARG A 800 7.37 25.07 -6.54
N GLN A 801 8.40 24.63 -5.81
CA GLN A 801 8.40 24.59 -4.36
C GLN A 801 8.51 25.99 -3.75
N SER A 802 9.36 26.88 -4.29
CA SER A 802 9.43 28.26 -3.81
C SER A 802 8.11 29.01 -4.02
N GLU A 803 7.45 28.77 -5.15
CA GLU A 803 6.10 29.31 -5.42
C GLU A 803 5.07 28.78 -4.40
N ALA A 804 5.13 27.50 -4.05
CA ALA A 804 4.25 26.92 -3.03
C ALA A 804 4.44 27.57 -1.65
N ILE A 805 5.67 27.86 -1.25
CA ILE A 805 5.97 28.57 0.00
C ILE A 805 5.40 29.99 -0.04
N GLN A 806 5.65 30.73 -1.13
CA GLN A 806 5.12 32.09 -1.32
C GLN A 806 3.59 32.13 -1.29
N ASN A 807 2.94 31.14 -1.91
CA ASN A 807 1.48 31.03 -1.90
C ASN A 807 0.93 30.78 -0.50
N VAL A 808 1.59 29.95 0.31
CA VAL A 808 1.19 29.74 1.71
C VAL A 808 1.40 30.99 2.55
N GLU A 809 2.53 31.68 2.36
CA GLU A 809 2.82 32.95 3.02
C GLU A 809 1.75 34.02 2.72
N ALA A 810 1.29 34.12 1.47
CA ALA A 810 0.28 35.07 1.05
C ALA A 810 -1.15 34.67 1.48
N ASN A 811 -1.55 33.41 1.28
CA ASN A 811 -2.94 32.98 1.47
C ASN A 811 -3.28 32.76 2.95
N LYS A 812 -2.37 32.21 3.76
CA LYS A 812 -2.64 31.97 5.19
C LYS A 812 -2.50 33.21 6.07
N ALA A 813 -1.87 34.28 5.57
CA ALA A 813 -1.89 35.58 6.24
C ALA A 813 -3.32 36.18 6.30
N ASN A 814 -4.17 35.89 5.31
CA ASN A 814 -5.53 36.44 5.18
C ASN A 814 -6.65 35.48 5.66
N ALA A 815 -6.31 34.23 5.99
CA ALA A 815 -7.29 33.16 6.27
C ALA A 815 -7.99 33.28 7.64
N THR A 816 -7.44 34.07 8.58
CA THR A 816 -8.02 34.27 9.92
C THR A 816 -9.37 35.01 9.87
N GLU A 817 -9.61 35.82 8.83
CA GLU A 817 -10.86 36.57 8.63
C GLU A 817 -11.90 35.79 7.79
N THR A 818 -11.47 34.96 6.84
CA THR A 818 -12.36 34.30 5.86
C THR A 818 -13.07 33.04 6.38
N ARG A 819 -12.57 32.40 7.45
CA ARG A 819 -13.19 31.18 8.01
C ARG A 819 -14.56 31.40 8.64
N LYS A 820 -14.95 32.65 8.94
CA LYS A 820 -16.29 32.98 9.45
C LYS A 820 -17.36 33.05 8.36
N ASP A 821 -17.00 33.35 7.12
CA ASP A 821 -17.98 33.60 6.04
C ASP A 821 -18.34 32.34 5.22
N GLY A 822 -17.58 31.24 5.34
CA GLY A 822 -17.84 29.98 4.63
C GLY A 822 -18.73 28.96 5.39
N GLN A 823 -19.35 29.37 6.50
CA GLN A 823 -20.13 28.49 7.38
C GLN A 823 -21.51 28.10 6.82
N ASP A 824 -22.03 28.81 5.80
CA ASP A 824 -23.36 28.55 5.28
C ASP A 824 -23.34 27.60 4.05
N SER A 825 -24.04 26.46 4.19
CA SER A 825 -24.38 25.41 3.20
C SER A 825 -23.59 24.08 3.19
N ARG A 826 -22.90 23.70 4.27
CA ARG A 826 -22.42 22.30 4.39
C ARG A 826 -23.58 21.36 4.71
N VAL A 827 -23.97 20.51 3.76
CA VAL A 827 -25.05 19.53 3.93
C VAL A 827 -24.48 18.14 4.20
N ARG A 828 -24.97 17.48 5.25
CA ARG A 828 -24.65 16.08 5.52
C ARG A 828 -25.49 15.18 4.63
N TRP A 829 -24.86 14.49 3.69
CA TRP A 829 -25.55 13.59 2.75
C TRP A 829 -26.23 12.38 3.42
N LEU A 830 -25.89 12.07 4.68
CA LEU A 830 -26.52 11.00 5.45
C LEU A 830 -28.03 11.23 5.59
N GLU A 831 -28.47 12.46 5.85
CA GLU A 831 -29.90 12.80 6.07
C GLU A 831 -30.72 12.58 4.79
N MET A 832 -30.13 12.89 3.65
CA MET A 832 -30.72 12.64 2.33
C MET A 832 -30.78 11.14 2.02
N TRP A 833 -29.72 10.39 2.35
CA TRP A 833 -29.64 8.95 2.10
C TRP A 833 -30.56 8.13 3.02
N LEU A 834 -30.63 8.51 4.30
CA LEU A 834 -31.56 7.93 5.27
C LEU A 834 -33.02 8.18 4.86
N GLY A 835 -33.37 9.42 4.53
CA GLY A 835 -34.70 9.75 4.01
C GLY A 835 -35.05 8.99 2.72
N ALA A 836 -34.10 8.84 1.80
CA ALA A 836 -34.28 8.04 0.60
C ALA A 836 -34.49 6.54 0.89
N THR A 837 -33.78 5.99 1.88
CA THR A 837 -33.92 4.59 2.29
C THR A 837 -35.28 4.35 2.95
N HIS A 838 -35.70 5.24 3.85
CA HIS A 838 -36.99 5.16 4.52
C HIS A 838 -38.16 5.26 3.52
N GLU A 839 -38.16 6.24 2.61
CA GLU A 839 -39.19 6.37 1.57
C GLU A 839 -39.18 5.19 0.59
N SER A 840 -38.01 4.57 0.33
CA SER A 840 -37.94 3.34 -0.49
C SER A 840 -38.62 2.15 0.19
N LEU A 841 -38.46 2.00 1.51
CA LEU A 841 -39.11 0.94 2.29
C LEU A 841 -40.63 1.15 2.38
N GLU A 842 -41.08 2.39 2.56
CA GLU A 842 -42.51 2.73 2.49
C GLU A 842 -43.09 2.45 1.10
N MET A 843 -42.36 2.80 0.04
CA MET A 843 -42.78 2.47 -1.33
C MET A 843 -42.84 0.96 -1.57
N LEU A 844 -41.88 0.19 -1.04
CA LEU A 844 -41.90 -1.27 -1.10
C LEU A 844 -43.16 -1.83 -0.42
N ARG A 845 -43.53 -1.31 0.75
CA ARG A 845 -44.76 -1.68 1.44
C ARG A 845 -46.00 -1.37 0.59
N GLN A 846 -46.05 -0.21 -0.05
CA GLN A 846 -47.15 0.15 -0.97
C GLN A 846 -47.20 -0.74 -2.22
N ILE A 847 -46.05 -1.16 -2.75
CA ILE A 847 -45.97 -2.11 -3.87
C ILE A 847 -46.58 -3.45 -3.45
N TYR A 848 -46.22 -3.97 -2.27
CA TYR A 848 -46.83 -5.20 -1.75
C TYR A 848 -48.35 -5.06 -1.56
N ASP A 849 -48.82 -3.94 -1.02
CA ASP A 849 -50.26 -3.70 -0.81
C ASP A 849 -51.06 -3.67 -2.12
N LYS A 850 -50.43 -3.27 -3.24
CA LYS A 850 -51.06 -3.27 -4.57
C LYS A 850 -50.95 -4.60 -5.31
N LEU A 851 -49.85 -5.33 -5.14
CA LEU A 851 -49.64 -6.62 -5.82
C LEU A 851 -50.43 -7.77 -5.18
N ILE A 852 -50.60 -7.77 -3.85
CA ILE A 852 -51.32 -8.83 -3.13
C ILE A 852 -52.77 -9.04 -3.63
N PRO A 853 -53.56 -7.99 -3.91
CA PRO A 853 -54.90 -8.14 -4.48
C PRO A 853 -54.93 -8.55 -5.95
N GLN A 854 -53.85 -8.34 -6.71
CA GLN A 854 -53.79 -8.63 -8.16
C GLN A 854 -53.39 -10.08 -8.47
N LEU A 855 -52.70 -10.75 -7.54
CA LEU A 855 -52.18 -12.12 -7.72
C LEU A 855 -53.14 -13.19 -7.14
N VAL A 856 -54.43 -13.10 -7.47
CA VAL A 856 -55.50 -13.95 -6.89
C VAL A 856 -55.34 -15.44 -7.23
N HIS A 857 -54.61 -15.77 -8.29
CA HIS A 857 -54.48 -17.12 -8.83
C HIS A 857 -53.24 -17.89 -8.36
N ASP A 858 -52.31 -17.24 -7.64
CA ASP A 858 -51.11 -17.87 -7.09
C ASP A 858 -51.04 -17.68 -5.57
N LEU A 859 -51.69 -18.59 -4.84
CA LEU A 859 -51.80 -18.56 -3.38
C LEU A 859 -50.43 -18.66 -2.68
N GLU A 860 -49.43 -19.29 -3.31
CA GLU A 860 -48.08 -19.42 -2.74
C GLU A 860 -47.33 -18.08 -2.80
N ILE A 861 -47.36 -17.40 -3.96
CA ILE A 861 -46.81 -16.05 -4.10
C ILE A 861 -47.55 -15.08 -3.17
N GLN A 862 -48.88 -15.14 -3.15
CA GLN A 862 -49.70 -14.23 -2.34
C GLN A 862 -49.37 -14.36 -0.83
N ALA A 863 -49.29 -15.60 -0.31
CA ALA A 863 -48.91 -15.85 1.07
C ALA A 863 -47.47 -15.37 1.35
N GLY A 864 -46.54 -15.60 0.43
CA GLY A 864 -45.16 -15.13 0.54
C GLY A 864 -45.04 -13.61 0.58
N LEU A 865 -45.74 -12.89 -0.32
CA LEU A 865 -45.79 -11.42 -0.33
C LEU A 865 -46.41 -10.86 0.95
N GLY A 866 -47.41 -11.53 1.53
CA GLY A 866 -47.95 -11.18 2.85
C GLY A 866 -46.90 -11.24 3.97
N VAL A 867 -46.03 -12.26 3.95
CA VAL A 867 -44.90 -12.35 4.88
C VAL A 867 -43.86 -11.26 4.62
N MET A 868 -43.56 -10.94 3.35
CA MET A 868 -42.63 -9.86 2.99
C MET A 868 -43.11 -8.48 3.44
N ARG A 869 -44.41 -8.21 3.29
CA ARG A 869 -45.06 -7.00 3.78
C ARG A 869 -44.85 -6.83 5.29
N ARG A 870 -45.10 -7.89 6.07
CA ARG A 870 -44.86 -7.88 7.53
C ARG A 870 -43.40 -7.62 7.86
N ILE A 871 -42.48 -8.34 7.21
CA ILE A 871 -41.04 -8.13 7.40
C ILE A 871 -40.65 -6.68 7.10
N THR A 872 -41.18 -6.10 6.03
CA THR A 872 -40.89 -4.71 5.65
C THR A 872 -41.42 -3.73 6.70
N ALA A 873 -42.59 -3.98 7.29
CA ALA A 873 -43.12 -3.18 8.40
C ALA A 873 -42.23 -3.27 9.65
N ASP A 874 -41.71 -4.46 9.98
CA ASP A 874 -40.78 -4.65 11.10
C ASP A 874 -39.46 -3.89 10.88
N ILE A 875 -38.97 -3.84 9.63
CA ILE A 875 -37.77 -3.05 9.26
C ILE A 875 -38.03 -1.55 9.46
N ILE A 876 -39.17 -1.04 8.95
CA ILE A 876 -39.54 0.38 9.09
C ILE A 876 -39.61 0.75 10.57
N ALA A 877 -40.30 -0.04 11.39
CA ALA A 877 -40.46 0.22 12.82
C ALA A 877 -39.12 0.30 13.58
N LYS A 878 -38.10 -0.46 13.16
CA LYS A 878 -36.76 -0.39 13.75
C LYS A 878 -35.92 0.79 13.24
N LEU A 879 -36.09 1.22 11.99
CA LEU A 879 -35.34 2.34 11.43
C LEU A 879 -35.94 3.70 11.79
N GLU A 880 -37.24 3.77 12.07
CA GLU A 880 -37.96 5.02 12.33
C GLU A 880 -37.40 5.84 13.51
N PRO A 881 -37.02 5.25 14.67
CA PRO A 881 -36.36 6.00 15.75
C PRO A 881 -35.03 6.63 15.33
N ILE A 882 -34.27 5.96 14.46
CA ILE A 882 -32.97 6.44 13.95
C ILE A 882 -33.18 7.59 12.95
N VAL A 883 -34.15 7.44 12.05
CA VAL A 883 -34.51 8.47 11.08
C VAL A 883 -34.93 9.77 11.77
N HIS A 884 -35.71 9.67 12.86
CA HIS A 884 -36.06 10.84 13.68
C HIS A 884 -34.87 11.47 14.39
N ARG A 885 -33.92 10.65 14.89
CA ARG A 885 -32.73 11.12 15.61
C ARG A 885 -31.79 11.94 14.75
N TYR A 886 -31.57 11.52 13.50
CA TYR A 886 -30.58 12.15 12.61
C TYR A 886 -31.15 13.18 11.64
N HIS A 887 -32.45 13.46 11.70
CA HIS A 887 -33.20 14.32 10.78
C HIS A 887 -33.15 13.82 9.31
N GLU A 888 -34.19 14.09 8.51
CA GLU A 888 -34.31 13.53 7.16
C GLU A 888 -34.83 14.55 6.14
N SER A 889 -34.35 14.40 4.90
CA SER A 889 -34.89 15.09 3.74
C SER A 889 -35.70 14.13 2.86
N ARG A 890 -36.99 13.95 3.19
CA ARG A 890 -37.91 13.04 2.49
C ARG A 890 -38.19 13.41 1.03
N VAL A 891 -38.06 14.70 0.69
CA VAL A 891 -38.48 15.25 -0.61
C VAL A 891 -37.67 14.67 -1.77
N TYR A 892 -36.36 14.52 -1.58
CA TYR A 892 -35.48 13.92 -2.60
C TYR A 892 -35.76 12.42 -2.76
N GLY A 893 -35.82 11.71 -1.63
CA GLY A 893 -36.08 10.27 -1.58
C GLY A 893 -37.35 9.86 -2.31
N ARG A 894 -38.46 10.54 -2.00
CA ARG A 894 -39.77 10.29 -2.62
C ARG A 894 -39.73 10.45 -4.14
N ARG A 895 -39.12 11.52 -4.65
CA ARG A 895 -39.00 11.78 -6.09
C ARG A 895 -38.24 10.68 -6.82
N VAL A 896 -37.13 10.20 -6.24
CA VAL A 896 -36.32 9.13 -6.85
C VAL A 896 -37.09 7.81 -6.84
N CYS A 897 -37.72 7.46 -5.71
CA CYS A 897 -38.48 6.22 -5.57
C CYS A 897 -39.69 6.16 -6.50
N GLU A 898 -40.43 7.27 -6.68
CA GLU A 898 -41.56 7.34 -7.60
C GLU A 898 -41.13 7.15 -9.06
N ARG A 899 -40.00 7.75 -9.47
CA ARG A 899 -39.44 7.54 -10.81
C ARG A 899 -39.04 6.08 -11.02
N LEU A 900 -38.36 5.48 -10.05
CA LEU A 900 -37.93 4.09 -10.12
C LEU A 900 -39.13 3.14 -10.18
N ARG A 901 -40.15 3.37 -9.33
CA ARG A 901 -41.39 2.59 -9.38
C ARG A 901 -42.08 2.71 -10.74
N LYS A 902 -42.20 3.92 -11.30
CA LYS A 902 -42.79 4.12 -12.64
C LYS A 902 -42.02 3.41 -13.75
N ALA A 903 -40.69 3.37 -13.65
CA ALA A 903 -39.84 2.69 -14.63
C ALA A 903 -39.89 1.16 -14.53
N LEU A 904 -39.96 0.60 -13.31
CA LEU A 904 -39.97 -0.85 -13.09
C LEU A 904 -41.36 -1.48 -13.15
N PHE A 905 -42.41 -0.71 -12.84
CA PHE A 905 -43.80 -1.17 -12.83
C PHE A 905 -44.68 -0.23 -13.69
N PRO A 906 -44.48 -0.19 -15.03
CA PRO A 906 -45.39 0.50 -15.93
C PRO A 906 -46.73 -0.27 -15.95
N MET A 907 -47.80 0.34 -15.45
CA MET A 907 -49.15 -0.26 -15.54
C MET A 907 -49.79 0.13 -16.87
N GLU A 908 -50.23 -0.87 -17.64
CA GLU A 908 -51.53 -0.87 -18.32
C GLU A 908 -52.25 -2.18 -17.97
N ASP A 909 -53.58 -2.14 -18.03
CA ASP A 909 -54.53 -3.00 -17.32
C ASP A 909 -54.63 -4.48 -17.81
N ASP A 910 -54.97 -5.36 -16.86
CA ASP A 910 -55.80 -6.57 -17.02
C ASP A 910 -55.34 -7.75 -17.92
N LYS A 911 -54.10 -8.26 -17.80
CA LYS A 911 -53.76 -9.57 -18.41
C LYS A 911 -53.06 -10.55 -17.46
N ASP A 912 -53.86 -11.43 -16.87
CA ASP A 912 -53.44 -12.56 -16.03
C ASP A 912 -52.61 -13.60 -16.83
N ASN A 913 -51.28 -13.41 -16.91
CA ASN A 913 -50.36 -14.31 -17.62
C ASN A 913 -49.12 -14.66 -16.77
N SER A 914 -48.66 -15.91 -16.91
CA SER A 914 -47.46 -16.44 -16.24
C SER A 914 -46.18 -15.65 -16.58
N TYR A 915 -46.12 -15.05 -17.78
CA TYR A 915 -45.03 -14.17 -18.20
C TYR A 915 -45.00 -12.84 -17.45
N GLU A 916 -46.16 -12.22 -17.24
CA GLU A 916 -46.27 -10.98 -16.47
C GLU A 916 -45.90 -11.19 -15.00
N THR A 917 -46.30 -12.34 -14.43
CA THR A 917 -45.87 -12.73 -13.07
C THR A 917 -44.34 -12.80 -12.97
N LEU A 918 -43.66 -13.33 -14.00
CA LEU A 918 -42.20 -13.40 -14.04
C LEU A 918 -41.56 -11.99 -14.14
N ILE A 919 -42.14 -11.10 -14.95
CA ILE A 919 -41.71 -9.69 -15.05
C ILE A 919 -41.89 -8.97 -13.70
N VAL A 920 -43.04 -9.14 -13.03
CA VAL A 920 -43.30 -8.53 -11.72
C VAL A 920 -42.29 -9.01 -10.67
N LEU A 921 -41.96 -10.31 -10.66
CA LEU A 921 -40.93 -10.86 -9.77
C LEU A 921 -39.54 -10.30 -10.09
N GLN A 922 -39.20 -10.12 -11.37
CA GLN A 922 -37.94 -9.50 -11.79
C GLN A 922 -37.87 -8.02 -11.38
N SER A 923 -38.93 -7.25 -11.60
CA SER A 923 -39.02 -5.85 -11.17
C SER A 923 -38.93 -5.71 -9.65
N LEU A 924 -39.50 -6.65 -8.89
CA LEU A 924 -39.38 -6.71 -7.45
C LEU A 924 -37.95 -7.01 -7.00
N GLU A 925 -37.25 -7.93 -7.68
CA GLU A 925 -35.82 -8.21 -7.43
C GLU A 925 -34.98 -6.94 -7.63
N MET A 926 -35.18 -6.21 -8.73
CA MET A 926 -34.45 -4.98 -9.02
C MET A 926 -34.70 -3.89 -7.95
N PHE A 927 -35.95 -3.75 -7.49
CA PHE A 927 -36.29 -2.78 -6.44
C PHE A 927 -35.70 -3.16 -5.07
N LEU A 928 -35.71 -4.45 -4.72
CA LEU A 928 -35.04 -4.96 -3.52
C LEU A 928 -33.52 -4.77 -3.60
N THR A 929 -32.92 -4.94 -4.77
CA THR A 929 -31.50 -4.68 -5.02
C THR A 929 -31.14 -3.19 -4.90
N TYR A 930 -32.04 -2.29 -5.27
CA TYR A 930 -31.88 -0.85 -5.02
C TYR A 930 -31.83 -0.53 -3.51
N ILE A 931 -32.76 -1.09 -2.72
CA ILE A 931 -32.78 -0.92 -1.26
C ILE A 931 -31.53 -1.55 -0.60
N ASP A 932 -31.15 -2.74 -1.05
CA ASP A 932 -29.95 -3.44 -0.59
C ASP A 932 -28.67 -2.59 -0.83
N GLY A 933 -28.59 -1.91 -1.97
CA GLY A 933 -27.54 -0.94 -2.27
C GLY A 933 -27.52 0.24 -1.28
N HIS A 934 -28.68 0.73 -0.85
CA HIS A 934 -28.77 1.79 0.16
C HIS A 934 -28.28 1.32 1.53
N LEU A 935 -28.72 0.13 1.97
CA LEU A 935 -28.33 -0.46 3.25
C LEU A 935 -26.84 -0.80 3.28
N THR A 936 -26.28 -1.23 2.16
CA THR A 936 -24.84 -1.46 1.98
C THR A 936 -24.03 -0.17 2.23
N ALA A 937 -24.55 1.00 1.83
CA ALA A 937 -23.91 2.28 2.11
C ALA A 937 -24.12 2.77 3.55
N LEU A 938 -25.28 2.46 4.16
CA LEU A 938 -25.59 2.86 5.54
C LEU A 938 -24.82 2.06 6.60
N SER A 939 -24.50 0.79 6.33
CA SER A 939 -23.79 -0.08 7.29
C SER A 939 -22.46 0.54 7.77
N PRO A 940 -21.50 0.89 6.91
CA PRO A 940 -20.27 1.54 7.36
C PRO A 940 -20.51 2.93 7.97
N ALA A 941 -21.49 3.69 7.46
CA ALA A 941 -21.82 5.01 8.02
C ALA A 941 -22.37 4.94 9.45
N SER A 942 -23.16 3.91 9.76
CA SER A 942 -23.68 3.65 11.10
C SER A 942 -22.58 3.29 12.10
N GLN A 943 -21.59 2.48 11.67
CA GLN A 943 -20.43 2.14 12.50
C GLN A 943 -19.50 3.33 12.72
N ALA A 944 -19.29 4.17 11.69
CA ALA A 944 -18.50 5.39 11.79
C ALA A 944 -19.10 6.45 12.72
N LEU A 945 -20.40 6.35 13.04
CA LEU A 945 -21.08 7.17 14.03
C LEU A 945 -21.00 6.61 15.45
N TRP A 946 -20.52 5.38 15.61
CA TRP A 946 -20.44 4.66 16.89
C TRP A 946 -21.79 4.51 17.59
N ASP A 947 -22.88 4.42 16.81
CA ASP A 947 -24.25 4.25 17.32
C ASP A 947 -24.70 2.79 17.16
N GLN A 948 -24.66 2.03 18.26
CA GLN A 948 -24.98 0.60 18.26
C GLN A 948 -26.42 0.32 17.80
N GLU A 949 -27.38 1.15 18.20
CA GLU A 949 -28.78 0.97 17.81
C GLU A 949 -28.94 1.18 16.29
N PHE A 950 -28.19 2.12 15.72
CA PHE A 950 -28.18 2.33 14.28
C PHE A 950 -27.56 1.13 13.53
N VAL A 951 -26.42 0.62 14.01
CA VAL A 951 -25.75 -0.56 13.43
C VAL A 951 -26.67 -1.78 13.45
N ASP A 952 -27.36 -2.00 14.57
CA ASP A 952 -28.28 -3.12 14.73
C ASP A 952 -29.51 -2.99 13.82
N ALA A 953 -30.06 -1.78 13.69
CA ALA A 953 -31.18 -1.50 12.81
C ALA A 953 -30.84 -1.73 11.33
N VAL A 954 -29.69 -1.25 10.86
CA VAL A 954 -29.23 -1.45 9.48
C VAL A 954 -28.91 -2.91 9.21
N SER A 955 -28.25 -3.60 10.15
CA SER A 955 -27.92 -5.02 10.03
C SER A 955 -29.17 -5.89 9.97
N PHE A 956 -30.16 -5.59 10.82
CA PHE A 956 -31.47 -6.23 10.78
C PHE A 956 -32.17 -5.99 9.42
N ALA A 957 -32.20 -4.74 8.94
CA ALA A 957 -32.78 -4.40 7.66
C ALA A 957 -32.12 -5.18 6.51
N ALA A 958 -30.78 -5.20 6.46
CA ALA A 958 -30.02 -5.87 5.41
C ALA A 958 -30.28 -7.39 5.40
N GLN A 959 -30.25 -8.05 6.57
CA GLN A 959 -30.54 -9.48 6.67
C GLN A 959 -31.95 -9.83 6.16
N HIS A 960 -32.93 -9.01 6.53
CA HIS A 960 -34.31 -9.23 6.14
C HIS A 960 -34.59 -8.89 4.66
N ILE A 961 -33.92 -7.90 4.07
CA ILE A 961 -33.98 -7.64 2.62
C ILE A 961 -33.32 -8.77 1.82
N GLN A 962 -32.17 -9.30 2.27
CA GLN A 962 -31.53 -10.46 1.64
C GLN A 962 -32.43 -11.70 1.67
N ARG A 963 -33.14 -11.92 2.78
CA ARG A 963 -34.15 -12.98 2.87
C ARG A 963 -35.26 -12.81 1.83
N GLN A 964 -35.73 -11.57 1.61
CA GLN A 964 -36.74 -11.28 0.60
C GLN A 964 -36.21 -11.54 -0.82
N LYS A 965 -35.00 -11.07 -1.14
CA LYS A 965 -34.32 -11.33 -2.43
C LYS A 965 -34.16 -12.82 -2.70
N ALA A 966 -33.74 -13.60 -1.70
CA ALA A 966 -33.58 -15.06 -1.84
C ALA A 966 -34.91 -15.75 -2.18
N TRP A 967 -36.02 -15.34 -1.57
CA TRP A 967 -37.35 -15.87 -1.88
C TRP A 967 -37.78 -15.51 -3.31
N VAL A 968 -37.62 -14.25 -3.72
CA VAL A 968 -37.98 -13.79 -5.08
C VAL A 968 -37.17 -14.56 -6.13
N ASN A 969 -35.85 -14.64 -5.95
CA ASN A 969 -34.95 -15.39 -6.84
C ASN A 969 -35.31 -16.87 -6.96
N THR A 970 -35.78 -17.49 -5.87
CA THR A 970 -36.25 -18.88 -5.89
C THR A 970 -37.48 -19.03 -6.79
N HIS A 971 -38.45 -18.12 -6.67
CA HIS A 971 -39.69 -18.17 -7.46
C HIS A 971 -39.44 -17.85 -8.94
N ILE A 972 -38.51 -16.94 -9.25
CA ILE A 972 -38.03 -16.71 -10.62
C ILE A 972 -37.49 -18.03 -11.18
N LYS A 973 -36.53 -18.67 -10.51
CA LYS A 973 -35.91 -19.93 -10.97
C LYS A 973 -36.91 -21.07 -11.17
N VAL A 974 -37.90 -21.18 -10.29
CA VAL A 974 -38.94 -22.23 -10.39
C VAL A 974 -39.87 -22.00 -11.58
N LYS A 975 -40.24 -20.75 -11.87
CA LYS A 975 -41.21 -20.41 -12.92
C LYS A 975 -40.58 -20.25 -14.30
N SER A 976 -39.32 -19.82 -14.39
CA SER A 976 -38.63 -19.56 -15.66
C SER A 976 -38.71 -20.72 -16.67
N PRO A 977 -38.46 -22.00 -16.32
CA PRO A 977 -38.53 -23.08 -17.31
C PRO A 977 -39.93 -23.24 -17.93
N GLN A 978 -40.98 -23.17 -17.12
CA GLN A 978 -42.37 -23.34 -17.58
C GLN A 978 -42.86 -22.12 -18.36
N THR A 979 -42.47 -20.91 -17.95
CA THR A 979 -42.91 -19.67 -18.58
C THR A 979 -42.14 -19.33 -19.86
N LEU A 980 -40.84 -19.66 -19.94
CA LEU A 980 -39.97 -19.27 -21.06
C LEU A 980 -39.79 -20.36 -22.13
N LEU A 981 -39.94 -21.64 -21.78
CA LEU A 981 -39.69 -22.75 -22.72
C LEU A 981 -40.98 -23.42 -23.23
N VAL A 982 -42.05 -23.43 -22.44
CA VAL A 982 -43.30 -24.09 -22.83
C VAL A 982 -44.16 -23.10 -23.62
N PRO A 983 -44.51 -23.38 -24.89
CA PRO A 983 -45.37 -22.50 -25.66
C PRO A 983 -46.74 -22.34 -24.99
N GLN A 984 -47.10 -21.11 -24.66
CA GLN A 984 -48.42 -20.74 -24.14
C GLN A 984 -49.19 -19.97 -25.21
N ARG A 985 -50.53 -19.94 -25.12
CA ARG A 985 -51.34 -19.10 -26.02
C ARG A 985 -50.94 -17.63 -25.79
N PRO A 986 -50.53 -16.87 -26.82
CA PRO A 986 -50.24 -15.46 -26.65
C PRO A 986 -51.53 -14.73 -26.21
N PRO A 987 -51.42 -13.65 -25.42
CA PRO A 987 -52.57 -12.80 -25.14
C PRO A 987 -53.18 -12.31 -26.46
N MET A 988 -54.52 -12.16 -26.52
CA MET A 988 -55.20 -11.43 -27.59
C MET A 988 -54.69 -9.99 -27.57
N GLU A 989 -53.58 -9.75 -28.28
CA GLU A 989 -52.98 -8.47 -28.75
C GLU A 989 -51.53 -8.68 -29.24
N VAL A 990 -51.19 -9.88 -29.73
CA VAL A 990 -49.99 -10.07 -30.57
C VAL A 990 -50.38 -10.60 -31.96
N ASP A 991 -51.59 -10.26 -32.40
CA ASP A 991 -52.07 -10.46 -33.78
C ASP A 991 -52.46 -9.08 -34.34
N ALA A 992 -51.43 -8.29 -34.63
CA ALA A 992 -51.53 -7.10 -35.46
C ALA A 992 -50.39 -7.11 -36.48
N ASP A 993 -50.30 -8.21 -37.25
CA ASP A 993 -49.54 -8.29 -38.52
C ASP A 993 -50.07 -9.43 -39.42
N ARG A 994 -51.38 -9.71 -39.34
CA ARG A 994 -52.10 -10.50 -40.36
C ARG A 994 -52.97 -9.57 -41.20
N ASP A 995 -52.32 -8.79 -42.05
CA ASP A 995 -52.95 -8.10 -43.18
C ASP A 995 -51.94 -7.83 -44.32
N GLU A 996 -51.09 -8.81 -44.65
CA GLU A 996 -50.34 -8.83 -45.92
C GLU A 996 -50.37 -10.23 -46.56
N GLU A 997 -51.57 -10.70 -46.92
CA GLU A 997 -51.71 -11.76 -47.93
C GLU A 997 -52.88 -11.43 -48.87
N ALA A 998 -52.69 -10.36 -49.65
CA ALA A 998 -53.47 -10.07 -50.85
C ALA A 998 -52.54 -9.51 -51.94
N ALA A 999 -51.53 -10.27 -52.35
CA ALA A 999 -50.97 -10.25 -53.71
C ALA A 999 -49.93 -11.36 -53.89
N GLU A 1000 -50.41 -12.56 -54.22
CA GLU A 1000 -49.63 -13.51 -55.01
C GLU A 1000 -49.16 -12.85 -56.32
N ASN A 1001 -47.89 -13.09 -56.65
CA ASN A 1001 -47.22 -13.08 -57.97
C ASN A 1001 -46.00 -12.15 -58.01
N VAL A 1002 -44.81 -12.73 -57.79
CA VAL A 1002 -43.75 -12.85 -58.79
C VAL A 1002 -42.68 -13.78 -58.23
N LEU A 1003 -42.47 -14.88 -58.94
CA LEU A 1003 -41.45 -15.90 -58.72
C LEU A 1003 -40.02 -15.32 -58.73
N VAL A 1004 -39.26 -15.71 -57.71
CA VAL A 1004 -37.92 -16.31 -57.78
C VAL A 1004 -36.97 -15.72 -58.83
N ARG A 1005 -36.04 -14.88 -58.39
CA ARG A 1005 -34.66 -14.81 -58.89
C ARG A 1005 -33.72 -14.34 -57.78
N GLU A 1006 -32.86 -15.25 -57.34
CA GLU A 1006 -31.40 -15.11 -57.36
C GLU A 1006 -30.82 -14.05 -56.41
N PHE A 1007 -30.19 -14.47 -55.32
CA PHE A 1007 -28.72 -14.63 -55.25
C PHE A 1007 -28.28 -14.90 -53.80
N TYR A 1008 -27.49 -15.97 -53.64
CA TYR A 1008 -26.55 -16.13 -52.53
C TYR A 1008 -25.58 -14.94 -52.49
N TYR A 1009 -25.33 -14.39 -51.30
CA TYR A 1009 -24.00 -14.20 -50.70
C TYR A 1009 -24.12 -13.90 -49.20
#